data_AF-A0A081CR68-F1
#
_entry.id   AF-A0A081CR68-F1
#
_cell.length_a   1.000
_cell.length_b   1.000
_cell.length_c   1.000
_cell.angle_alpha   90.00
_cell.angle_beta   90.00
_cell.angle_gamma   90.00
#
_symmetry.space_group_name_H-M   'P 1'
#
loop_
_entity.id
_entity.type
_entity.pdbx_description
1 polymer ?
#
loop_
_entity_poly.entity_id
_entity_poly.type
_entity_poly.pdbx_seq_one_letter_code
_entity_poly.pdbx_strand_id
1 'polypeptide(L)'
;MNISDVIGRRVTWDRKKSNASKGDYWACCPFHGEKSPSFHCEDRKGRYHCFGCGVSGDHFRFLTDLDGMGFPEAVQQIADMAGVSMPQPDVQAEKRERERATLQDVMEMATLFFQDQLQTAAGARARAYLRDRGLSGRTIETFRLGFAPDSRNALKEHLVSKGIAKEQMEACGLVVHENVPVSYDRFRDRIMFPILSSREKVIAFGGRAMAADAMAKYLNSNETELFHKGNVLYNFARARRATQSSGTVIAVEGYMDVIALYQAGVENAVAPLGTALTDNQLELLWKMSPQPVLCFDGDGAGIRAASRAADLALPHIKPGRSVSFALLPDGKDPDDLVRHEGRAPFDRVLAEAKPLAAMIWSRETASVTFDTPEKRAELENRLRQIVSVIGDESVRRFYQQDMRDRLNAFFQPQFQRNNGQNGNFRRDGNTNRNGQRTPARGTTTGSGSISDRLSQSGLVKGYLAAPALRESVLALTIVNHPQLLLEEYDEIAAIDYENRDLQRLWSQVLTYAAENGAELSRDGLVSRLEAQGFDVLLKAMNQQVRNARLWTATEQAAPEDAREGYTQSLSLHKRTKALRWQKIELEREIAEATEAGDGDRMVQLMRALSEVQLEIGRMENQEAIIDGFGVMSGRVKGPAYGHG
;
A
#
# COMPACT_ATOMS: atom_id res chain seq x y z
N MET A 1 -3.32 -47.86 9.41
CA MET A 1 -2.19 -47.07 8.91
C MET A 1 -1.69 -46.19 10.04
N ASN A 2 -0.40 -46.26 10.38
CA ASN A 2 0.16 -45.54 11.52
C ASN A 2 0.81 -44.21 11.09
N ILE A 3 1.12 -43.32 12.05
CA ILE A 3 1.68 -41.99 11.75
C ILE A 3 3.12 -42.07 11.31
N SER A 4 3.87 -43.01 11.86
CA SER A 4 5.23 -43.33 11.46
C SER A 4 5.33 -43.77 10.00
N ASP A 5 4.32 -44.44 9.45
CA ASP A 5 4.29 -44.87 8.04
C ASP A 5 4.19 -43.69 7.07
N VAL A 6 3.47 -42.63 7.46
CA VAL A 6 3.31 -41.39 6.68
C VAL A 6 4.56 -40.53 6.82
N ILE A 7 4.99 -40.27 8.07
CA ILE A 7 6.12 -39.40 8.36
C ILE A 7 7.45 -40.01 7.90
N GLY A 8 7.61 -41.33 8.01
CA GLY A 8 8.83 -42.07 7.67
C GLY A 8 9.20 -42.02 6.19
N ARG A 9 8.32 -41.51 5.32
CA ARG A 9 8.65 -41.20 3.91
C ARG A 9 9.49 -39.92 3.77
N ARG A 10 9.45 -39.03 4.75
CA ARG A 10 10.08 -37.69 4.70
C ARG A 10 11.23 -37.51 5.66
N VAL A 11 11.33 -38.39 6.67
CA VAL A 11 12.40 -38.33 7.66
C VAL A 11 13.11 -39.67 7.78
N THR A 12 14.39 -39.62 8.14
CA THR A 12 15.13 -40.81 8.53
C THR A 12 15.03 -40.98 10.05
N TRP A 13 14.46 -42.11 10.48
CA TRP A 13 14.32 -42.43 11.90
C TRP A 13 15.68 -42.71 12.55
N ASP A 14 15.93 -42.09 13.71
CA ASP A 14 17.10 -42.34 14.54
C ASP A 14 16.98 -43.73 15.20
N ARG A 15 17.88 -44.63 14.83
CA ARG A 15 17.83 -46.03 15.26
C ARG A 15 18.16 -46.24 16.74
N LYS A 16 18.82 -45.28 17.40
CA LYS A 16 19.23 -45.39 18.82
C LYS A 16 18.15 -44.87 19.75
N LYS A 17 17.45 -43.80 19.37
CA LYS A 17 16.38 -43.18 20.16
C LYS A 17 15.00 -43.77 19.86
N SER A 18 14.76 -44.27 18.65
CA SER A 18 13.47 -44.85 18.27
C SER A 18 13.30 -46.26 18.88
N ASN A 19 12.10 -46.53 19.37
CA ASN A 19 11.65 -47.86 19.78
C ASN A 19 10.43 -48.26 18.93
N ALA A 20 10.70 -48.83 17.76
CA ALA A 20 9.66 -49.24 16.81
C ALA A 20 8.65 -50.23 17.41
N SER A 21 9.10 -51.15 18.29
CA SER A 21 8.21 -52.12 18.97
C SER A 21 7.14 -51.47 19.87
N LYS A 22 7.38 -50.24 20.34
CA LYS A 22 6.43 -49.46 21.15
C LYS A 22 5.66 -48.43 20.31
N GLY A 23 5.95 -48.33 19.02
CA GLY A 23 5.39 -47.29 18.15
C GLY A 23 5.94 -45.90 18.48
N ASP A 24 7.18 -45.82 18.96
CA ASP A 24 7.85 -44.61 19.41
C ASP A 24 9.04 -44.30 18.50
N TYR A 25 8.99 -43.18 17.78
CA TYR A 25 9.95 -42.84 16.73
C TYR A 25 10.52 -41.44 16.92
N TRP A 26 11.82 -41.31 16.67
CA TRP A 26 12.58 -40.08 16.80
C TRP A 26 13.32 -39.76 15.51
N ALA A 27 13.31 -38.50 15.07
CA ALA A 27 14.03 -38.02 13.90
C ALA A 27 14.51 -36.57 14.08
N CYS A 28 15.32 -36.08 13.13
CA CYS A 28 15.53 -34.65 12.97
C CYS A 28 14.27 -34.03 12.36
N CYS A 29 13.88 -32.84 12.84
CA CYS A 29 12.66 -32.17 12.42
C CYS A 29 12.69 -31.79 10.92
N PRO A 30 11.66 -32.15 10.15
CA PRO A 30 11.56 -31.75 8.74
C PRO A 30 11.07 -30.30 8.58
N PHE A 31 10.50 -29.67 9.62
CA PHE A 31 9.95 -28.32 9.58
C PHE A 31 10.98 -27.22 9.90
N HIS A 32 12.02 -27.55 10.65
CA HIS A 32 13.11 -26.63 10.94
C HIS A 32 14.42 -27.44 10.93
N GLY A 33 15.38 -27.03 10.10
CA GLY A 33 16.59 -27.79 9.87
C GLY A 33 17.48 -27.87 11.13
N GLU A 34 17.56 -29.05 11.73
CA GLU A 34 18.38 -29.33 12.92
C GLU A 34 19.29 -30.55 12.70
N LYS A 35 20.37 -30.66 13.50
CA LYS A 35 21.31 -31.80 13.42
C LYS A 35 21.09 -32.86 14.49
N SER A 36 20.32 -32.55 15.54
CA SER A 36 20.02 -33.46 16.65
C SER A 36 18.56 -33.92 16.58
N PRO A 37 18.24 -35.21 16.78
CA PRO A 37 16.86 -35.67 16.73
C PRO A 37 16.02 -35.07 17.88
N SER A 38 15.11 -34.14 17.54
CA SER A 38 14.12 -33.56 18.46
C SER A 38 12.66 -33.78 18.03
N PHE A 39 12.44 -34.37 16.85
CA PHE A 39 11.12 -34.69 16.33
C PHE A 39 10.66 -36.06 16.83
N HIS A 40 9.59 -36.08 17.63
CA HIS A 40 9.02 -37.28 18.22
C HIS A 40 7.69 -37.63 17.56
N CYS A 41 7.50 -38.90 17.22
CA CYS A 41 6.32 -39.45 16.57
C CYS A 41 5.85 -40.68 17.34
N GLU A 42 4.59 -40.68 17.78
CA GLU A 42 4.00 -41.75 18.60
C GLU A 42 2.79 -42.35 17.89
N ASP A 43 2.93 -43.58 17.40
CA ASP A 43 1.90 -44.29 16.63
C ASP A 43 0.64 -44.54 17.42
N ARG A 44 0.78 -44.93 18.70
CA ARG A 44 -0.37 -45.26 19.57
C ARG A 44 -1.30 -44.07 19.79
N LYS A 45 -0.74 -42.86 19.79
CA LYS A 45 -1.50 -41.61 19.96
C LYS A 45 -1.81 -40.93 18.62
N GLY A 46 -1.26 -41.44 17.51
CA GLY A 46 -1.44 -40.86 16.18
C GLY A 46 -0.97 -39.41 16.08
N ARG A 47 0.11 -39.05 16.79
CA ARG A 47 0.59 -37.65 16.85
C ARG A 47 2.09 -37.54 16.76
N TYR A 48 2.54 -36.39 16.28
CA TYR A 48 3.93 -35.97 16.36
C TYR A 48 4.08 -34.67 17.17
N HIS A 49 5.26 -34.45 17.72
CA HIS A 49 5.66 -33.23 18.38
C HIS A 49 7.17 -33.02 18.22
N CYS A 50 7.59 -31.83 17.81
CA CYS A 50 8.98 -31.45 17.79
C CYS A 50 9.35 -30.66 19.04
N PHE A 51 10.32 -31.16 19.81
CA PHE A 51 10.82 -30.49 21.02
C PHE A 51 11.75 -29.31 20.72
N GLY A 52 12.24 -29.16 19.47
CA GLY A 52 13.04 -28.01 19.05
C GLY A 52 12.20 -26.77 18.68
N CYS A 53 11.24 -26.90 17.76
CA CYS A 53 10.43 -25.78 17.26
C CYS A 53 8.97 -25.75 17.75
N GLY A 54 8.52 -26.77 18.50
CA GLY A 54 7.16 -26.84 19.05
C GLY A 54 6.06 -27.25 18.07
N VAL A 55 6.37 -27.53 16.80
CA VAL A 55 5.38 -28.00 15.82
C VAL A 55 4.81 -29.35 16.25
N SER A 56 3.49 -29.51 16.15
CA SER A 56 2.79 -30.74 16.52
C SER A 56 1.51 -30.93 15.71
N GLY A 57 1.12 -32.19 15.52
CA GLY A 57 -0.05 -32.53 14.73
C GLY A 57 -0.27 -34.03 14.59
N ASP A 58 -1.20 -34.39 13.71
CA ASP A 58 -1.49 -35.75 13.27
C ASP A 58 -0.99 -35.96 11.82
N HIS A 59 -1.32 -37.10 11.22
CA HIS A 59 -0.89 -37.49 9.88
C HIS A 59 -1.39 -36.54 8.79
N PHE A 60 -2.61 -35.99 8.93
CA PHE A 60 -3.17 -35.04 7.96
C PHE A 60 -2.49 -33.68 8.10
N ARG A 61 -2.31 -33.24 9.36
CA ARG A 61 -1.62 -31.99 9.66
C ARG A 61 -0.16 -32.02 9.21
N PHE A 62 0.51 -33.16 9.34
CA PHE A 62 1.86 -33.35 8.81
C PHE A 62 1.93 -33.10 7.30
N LEU A 63 1.02 -33.70 6.52
CA LEU A 63 0.98 -33.54 5.06
C LEU A 63 0.57 -32.12 4.64
N THR A 64 -0.42 -31.54 5.31
CA THR A 64 -0.89 -30.19 4.98
C THR A 64 0.13 -29.11 5.35
N ASP A 65 0.78 -29.20 6.51
CA ASP A 65 1.75 -28.20 6.97
C ASP A 65 3.13 -28.36 6.30
N LEU A 66 3.58 -29.59 6.00
CA LEU A 66 4.89 -29.83 5.38
C LEU A 66 4.84 -29.77 3.85
N ASP A 67 3.80 -30.34 3.24
CA ASP A 67 3.71 -30.49 1.78
C ASP A 67 2.79 -29.45 1.13
N GLY A 68 2.12 -28.61 1.94
CA GLY A 68 1.18 -27.60 1.44
C GLY A 68 -0.07 -28.18 0.80
N MET A 69 -0.35 -29.48 1.01
CA MET A 69 -1.49 -30.19 0.41
C MET A 69 -2.82 -29.65 0.93
N GLY A 70 -3.85 -29.75 0.10
CA GLY A 70 -5.23 -29.54 0.56
C GLY A 70 -5.66 -30.65 1.51
N PHE A 71 -6.52 -30.36 2.50
CA PHE A 71 -7.02 -31.40 3.42
C PHE A 71 -7.68 -32.59 2.69
N PRO A 72 -8.52 -32.42 1.64
CA PRO A 72 -9.06 -33.55 0.88
C PRO A 72 -7.98 -34.39 0.17
N GLU A 73 -6.91 -33.75 -0.30
CA GLU A 73 -5.77 -34.40 -0.95
C GLU A 73 -4.95 -35.20 0.07
N ALA A 74 -4.70 -34.64 1.26
CA ALA A 74 -4.08 -35.36 2.37
C ALA A 74 -4.91 -36.57 2.83
N VAL A 75 -6.25 -36.44 2.82
CA VAL A 75 -7.17 -37.54 3.12
C VAL A 75 -7.10 -38.62 2.06
N GLN A 76 -7.14 -38.25 0.77
CA GLN A 76 -7.00 -39.18 -0.35
C GLN A 76 -5.67 -39.96 -0.27
N GLN A 77 -4.55 -39.26 -0.06
CA GLN A 77 -3.23 -39.88 0.01
C GLN A 77 -3.13 -40.87 1.17
N ILE A 78 -3.69 -40.55 2.33
CA ILE A 78 -3.71 -41.47 3.48
C ILE A 78 -4.64 -42.66 3.21
N ALA A 79 -5.78 -42.45 2.55
CA ALA A 79 -6.72 -43.51 2.16
C ALA A 79 -6.06 -44.50 1.18
N ASP A 80 -5.36 -43.99 0.15
CA ASP A 80 -4.61 -44.79 -0.81
C ASP A 80 -3.51 -45.62 -0.12
N MET A 81 -2.76 -45.00 0.81
CA MET A 81 -1.73 -45.69 1.57
C MET A 81 -2.30 -46.72 2.56
N ALA A 82 -3.51 -46.50 3.06
CA ALA A 82 -4.21 -47.43 3.96
C ALA A 82 -4.98 -48.53 3.21
N GLY A 83 -5.08 -48.46 1.88
CA GLY A 83 -5.87 -49.39 1.07
C GLY A 83 -7.38 -49.28 1.33
N VAL A 84 -7.86 -48.14 1.82
CA VAL A 84 -9.28 -47.89 2.12
C VAL A 84 -9.89 -47.08 0.99
N SER A 85 -11.00 -47.55 0.42
CA SER A 85 -11.72 -46.76 -0.58
C SER A 85 -12.30 -45.52 0.07
N MET A 86 -12.03 -44.36 -0.53
CA MET A 86 -12.64 -43.10 -0.14
C MET A 86 -14.18 -43.22 -0.16
N PRO A 87 -14.90 -42.53 0.74
CA PRO A 87 -16.35 -42.40 0.62
C PRO A 87 -16.67 -41.96 -0.81
N GLN A 88 -17.57 -42.68 -1.49
CA GLN A 88 -17.99 -42.27 -2.83
C GLN A 88 -18.44 -40.81 -2.74
N PRO A 89 -17.97 -39.93 -3.63
CA PRO A 89 -18.47 -38.59 -3.72
C PRO A 89 -20.00 -38.66 -3.77
N ASP A 90 -20.67 -37.93 -2.88
CA ASP A 90 -22.12 -37.79 -2.95
C ASP A 90 -22.45 -37.34 -4.38
N VAL A 91 -23.23 -38.13 -5.12
CA VAL A 91 -23.58 -37.83 -6.51
C VAL A 91 -24.23 -36.44 -6.61
N GLN A 92 -24.90 -35.98 -5.55
CA GLN A 92 -25.42 -34.61 -5.44
C GLN A 92 -24.31 -33.58 -5.17
N ALA A 93 -23.24 -33.93 -4.46
CA ALA A 93 -22.06 -33.09 -4.31
C ALA A 93 -21.23 -33.00 -5.60
N GLU A 94 -21.06 -34.08 -6.36
CA GLU A 94 -20.43 -34.06 -7.69
C GLU A 94 -21.23 -33.24 -8.69
N LYS A 95 -22.57 -33.40 -8.68
CA LYS A 95 -23.46 -32.59 -9.51
C LYS A 95 -23.35 -31.10 -9.17
N ARG A 96 -23.37 -30.75 -7.88
CA ARG A 96 -23.16 -29.38 -7.40
C ARG A 96 -21.78 -28.84 -7.77
N GLU A 97 -20.71 -29.62 -7.65
CA GLU A 97 -19.36 -29.19 -8.03
C GLU A 97 -19.26 -28.96 -9.55
N ARG A 98 -19.89 -29.81 -10.36
CA ARG A 98 -19.96 -29.64 -11.81
C ARG A 98 -20.77 -28.41 -12.20
N GLU A 99 -21.93 -28.20 -11.58
CA GLU A 99 -22.74 -26.99 -11.77
C GLU A 99 -21.92 -25.75 -11.35
N ARG A 100 -21.26 -25.78 -10.20
CA ARG A 100 -20.38 -24.71 -9.71
C ARG A 100 -19.22 -24.41 -10.65
N ALA A 101 -18.60 -25.43 -11.25
CA ALA A 101 -17.55 -25.26 -12.27
C ALA A 101 -18.11 -24.54 -13.51
N THR A 102 -19.32 -24.90 -13.95
CA THR A 102 -19.96 -24.19 -15.08
C THR A 102 -20.28 -22.74 -14.75
N LEU A 103 -20.66 -22.41 -13.51
CA LEU A 103 -20.89 -21.02 -13.09
C LEU A 103 -19.58 -20.21 -13.02
N GLN A 104 -18.47 -20.82 -12.60
CA GLN A 104 -17.14 -20.16 -12.63
C GLN A 104 -16.69 -19.85 -14.06
N ASP A 105 -16.97 -20.74 -15.02
CA ASP A 105 -16.68 -20.48 -16.44
C ASP A 105 -17.51 -19.31 -16.97
N VAL A 106 -18.78 -19.20 -16.56
CA VAL A 106 -19.63 -18.04 -16.89
C VAL A 106 -19.07 -16.74 -16.31
N MET A 107 -18.60 -16.77 -15.05
CA MET A 107 -17.95 -15.60 -14.42
C MET A 107 -16.66 -15.20 -15.13
N GLU A 108 -15.89 -16.17 -15.60
CA GLU A 108 -14.68 -15.94 -16.39
C GLU A 108 -15.02 -15.29 -17.75
N MET A 109 -16.04 -15.79 -18.46
CA MET A 109 -16.53 -15.18 -19.70
C MET A 109 -16.99 -13.74 -19.48
N ALA A 110 -17.73 -13.47 -18.40
CA ALA A 110 -18.14 -12.11 -18.04
C ALA A 110 -16.93 -11.21 -17.73
N THR A 111 -15.90 -11.75 -17.08
CA THR A 111 -14.67 -10.99 -16.79
C THR A 111 -13.97 -10.59 -18.08
N LEU A 112 -13.78 -11.53 -19.01
CA LEU A 112 -13.18 -11.25 -20.32
C LEU A 112 -13.99 -10.22 -21.10
N PHE A 113 -15.32 -10.35 -21.12
CA PHE A 113 -16.19 -9.34 -21.73
C PHE A 113 -15.94 -7.94 -21.17
N PHE A 114 -15.87 -7.77 -19.84
CA PHE A 114 -15.61 -6.46 -19.24
C PHE A 114 -14.19 -5.95 -19.55
N GLN A 115 -13.19 -6.82 -19.58
CA GLN A 115 -11.82 -6.44 -19.97
C GLN A 115 -11.78 -5.94 -21.42
N ASP A 116 -12.47 -6.63 -22.34
CA ASP A 116 -12.57 -6.24 -23.75
C ASP A 116 -13.31 -4.91 -23.90
N GLN A 117 -14.45 -4.74 -23.21
CA GLN A 117 -15.21 -3.49 -23.22
C GLN A 117 -14.39 -2.30 -22.73
N LEU A 118 -13.49 -2.52 -21.76
CA LEU A 118 -12.56 -1.49 -21.29
C LEU A 118 -11.59 -1.04 -22.39
N GLN A 119 -11.31 -1.85 -23.41
CA GLN A 119 -10.43 -1.48 -24.54
C GLN A 119 -11.16 -0.79 -25.70
N THR A 120 -12.49 -0.97 -25.81
CA THR A 120 -13.27 -0.36 -26.90
C THR A 120 -13.44 1.16 -26.76
N ALA A 121 -14.07 1.81 -27.74
CA ALA A 121 -14.44 3.23 -27.65
C ALA A 121 -15.36 3.52 -26.44
N ALA A 122 -16.25 2.59 -26.07
CA ALA A 122 -17.13 2.75 -24.92
C ALA A 122 -16.36 2.88 -23.60
N GLY A 123 -15.21 2.18 -23.49
CA GLY A 123 -14.33 2.23 -22.32
C GLY A 123 -13.46 3.49 -22.20
N ALA A 124 -13.51 4.44 -23.15
CA ALA A 124 -12.59 5.58 -23.18
C ALA A 124 -12.65 6.43 -21.88
N ARG A 125 -13.86 6.72 -21.38
CA ARG A 125 -14.06 7.45 -20.12
C ARG A 125 -13.55 6.66 -18.91
N ALA A 126 -13.76 5.35 -18.88
CA ALA A 126 -13.27 4.49 -17.81
C ALA A 126 -11.73 4.43 -17.79
N ARG A 127 -11.09 4.29 -18.96
CA ARG A 127 -9.62 4.36 -19.08
C ARG A 127 -9.07 5.71 -18.64
N ALA A 128 -9.74 6.81 -19.00
CA ALA A 128 -9.35 8.15 -18.56
C ALA A 128 -9.41 8.26 -17.03
N TYR A 129 -10.52 7.85 -16.42
CA TYR A 129 -10.64 7.83 -14.96
C TYR A 129 -9.57 6.98 -14.27
N LEU A 130 -9.28 5.77 -14.77
CA LEU A 130 -8.26 4.89 -14.19
C LEU A 130 -6.87 5.52 -14.28
N ARG A 131 -6.58 6.23 -15.38
CA ARG A 131 -5.35 6.99 -15.55
C ARG A 131 -5.27 8.20 -14.64
N ASP A 132 -6.37 8.94 -14.45
CA ASP A 132 -6.42 10.07 -13.52
C ASP A 132 -6.22 9.62 -12.07
N ARG A 133 -6.63 8.37 -11.76
CA ARG A 133 -6.31 7.68 -10.51
C ARG A 133 -4.88 7.14 -10.44
N GLY A 134 -4.07 7.32 -11.48
CA GLY A 134 -2.67 6.92 -11.51
C GLY A 134 -2.44 5.41 -11.68
N LEU A 135 -3.45 4.63 -12.09
CA LEU A 135 -3.29 3.19 -12.25
C LEU A 135 -2.53 2.85 -13.52
N SER A 136 -1.44 2.09 -13.38
CA SER A 136 -0.66 1.60 -14.52
C SER A 136 -1.41 0.51 -15.29
N GLY A 137 -1.08 0.34 -16.58
CA GLY A 137 -1.64 -0.75 -17.39
C GLY A 137 -1.38 -2.15 -16.79
N ARG A 138 -0.21 -2.36 -16.20
CA ARG A 138 0.13 -3.60 -15.49
C ARG A 138 -0.78 -3.84 -14.28
N THR A 139 -1.09 -2.79 -13.54
CA THR A 139 -2.01 -2.87 -12.39
C THR A 139 -3.42 -3.21 -12.83
N ILE A 140 -3.91 -2.55 -13.89
CA ILE A 140 -5.22 -2.83 -14.52
C ILE A 140 -5.30 -4.30 -14.95
N GLU A 141 -4.28 -4.82 -15.61
CA GLU A 141 -4.19 -6.23 -16.03
C GLU A 141 -4.12 -7.18 -14.83
N THR A 142 -3.27 -6.90 -13.85
CA THR A 142 -3.06 -7.73 -12.65
C THR A 142 -4.35 -7.92 -11.87
N PHE A 143 -5.14 -6.85 -11.69
CA PHE A 143 -6.44 -6.90 -11.02
C PHE A 143 -7.59 -7.23 -11.98
N ARG A 144 -7.30 -7.45 -13.26
CA ARG A 144 -8.28 -7.80 -14.30
C ARG A 144 -9.42 -6.79 -14.40
N LEU A 145 -9.12 -5.50 -14.22
CA LEU A 145 -10.13 -4.46 -14.25
C LEU A 145 -10.79 -4.40 -15.62
N GLY A 146 -12.09 -4.14 -15.63
CA GLY A 146 -12.90 -4.06 -16.83
C GLY A 146 -13.88 -2.89 -16.81
N PHE A 147 -14.75 -2.83 -17.81
CA PHE A 147 -15.80 -1.82 -17.91
C PHE A 147 -17.12 -2.47 -18.33
N ALA A 148 -18.18 -2.20 -17.57
CA ALA A 148 -19.55 -2.49 -17.96
C ALA A 148 -20.10 -1.28 -18.73
N PRO A 149 -20.43 -1.43 -20.03
CA PRO A 149 -20.93 -0.32 -20.84
C PRO A 149 -22.28 0.19 -20.32
N ASP A 150 -22.66 1.39 -20.74
CA ASP A 150 -23.99 1.93 -20.47
C ASP A 150 -25.05 1.28 -21.37
N SER A 151 -25.32 0.00 -21.12
CA SER A 151 -26.32 -0.79 -21.82
C SER A 151 -27.03 -1.71 -20.83
N ARG A 152 -28.32 -1.94 -21.06
CA ARG A 152 -29.11 -2.85 -20.22
C ARG A 152 -28.91 -4.32 -20.57
N ASN A 153 -28.35 -4.66 -21.73
CA ASN A 153 -28.34 -6.03 -22.23
C ASN A 153 -27.00 -6.48 -22.82
N ALA A 154 -25.96 -5.63 -22.85
CA ALA A 154 -24.73 -5.93 -23.58
C ALA A 154 -24.02 -7.19 -23.08
N LEU A 155 -23.94 -7.40 -21.76
CA LEU A 155 -23.36 -8.63 -21.19
C LEU A 155 -24.29 -9.82 -21.45
N LYS A 156 -25.59 -9.66 -21.18
CA LYS A 156 -26.59 -10.71 -21.42
C LYS A 156 -26.55 -11.22 -22.86
N GLU A 157 -26.58 -10.33 -23.85
CA GLU A 157 -26.52 -10.69 -25.27
C GLU A 157 -25.20 -11.38 -25.62
N HIS A 158 -24.08 -10.91 -25.07
CA HIS A 158 -22.79 -11.57 -25.24
C HIS A 158 -22.81 -13.01 -24.69
N LEU A 159 -23.30 -13.23 -23.48
CA LEU A 159 -23.36 -14.56 -22.87
C LEU A 159 -24.35 -15.48 -23.59
N VAL A 160 -25.50 -14.98 -24.04
CA VAL A 160 -26.44 -15.73 -24.89
C VAL A 160 -25.77 -16.18 -26.18
N SER A 161 -24.98 -15.31 -26.82
CA SER A 161 -24.23 -15.66 -28.04
C SER A 161 -23.19 -16.76 -27.83
N LYS A 162 -22.76 -16.99 -26.58
CA LYS A 162 -21.85 -18.06 -26.16
C LYS A 162 -22.59 -19.32 -25.69
N GLY A 163 -23.91 -19.37 -25.81
CA GLY A 163 -24.74 -20.52 -25.43
C GLY A 163 -25.01 -20.63 -23.93
N ILE A 164 -24.80 -19.56 -23.15
CA ILE A 164 -25.07 -19.57 -21.72
C ILE A 164 -26.57 -19.39 -21.47
N ALA A 165 -27.13 -20.25 -20.62
CA ALA A 165 -28.54 -20.22 -20.25
C ALA A 165 -28.85 -19.06 -19.29
N LYS A 166 -30.08 -18.54 -19.36
CA LYS A 166 -30.53 -17.41 -18.52
C LYS A 166 -30.36 -17.72 -17.03
N GLU A 167 -30.70 -18.94 -16.63
CA GLU A 167 -30.66 -19.42 -15.25
C GLU A 167 -29.23 -19.39 -14.70
N GLN A 168 -28.23 -19.67 -15.54
CA GLN A 168 -26.81 -19.59 -15.14
C GLN A 168 -26.36 -18.15 -14.92
N MET A 169 -26.83 -17.20 -15.75
CA MET A 169 -26.54 -15.77 -15.58
C MET A 169 -27.18 -15.21 -14.30
N GLU A 170 -28.40 -15.64 -14.00
CA GLU A 170 -29.13 -15.29 -12.77
C GLU A 170 -28.45 -15.89 -11.53
N ALA A 171 -28.05 -17.16 -11.59
CA ALA A 171 -27.30 -17.82 -10.52
C ALA A 171 -25.94 -17.15 -10.24
N CYS A 172 -25.30 -16.59 -11.26
CA CYS A 172 -24.09 -15.78 -11.13
C CYS A 172 -24.34 -14.33 -10.67
N GLY A 173 -25.61 -13.89 -10.56
CA GLY A 173 -25.97 -12.53 -10.21
C GLY A 173 -25.58 -11.48 -11.24
N LEU A 174 -25.38 -11.88 -12.51
CA LEU A 174 -24.97 -11.00 -13.61
C LEU A 174 -26.15 -10.22 -14.19
N VAL A 175 -27.35 -10.79 -14.10
CA VAL A 175 -28.60 -10.17 -14.53
C VAL A 175 -29.61 -10.11 -13.37
N VAL A 176 -30.52 -9.15 -13.41
CA VAL A 176 -31.57 -8.92 -12.40
C VAL A 176 -32.92 -8.64 -13.06
N HIS A 177 -34.01 -8.82 -12.31
CA HIS A 177 -35.37 -8.49 -12.72
C HIS A 177 -36.04 -7.59 -11.65
N GLU A 178 -35.96 -6.26 -11.75
CA GLU A 178 -36.67 -5.38 -10.81
C GLU A 178 -38.03 -5.00 -11.39
N ASN A 179 -39.09 -5.65 -10.90
CA ASN A 179 -40.50 -5.32 -11.20
C ASN A 179 -40.90 -5.37 -12.69
N VAL A 180 -40.08 -6.01 -13.54
CA VAL A 180 -40.34 -6.20 -14.97
C VAL A 180 -40.02 -7.66 -15.34
N PRO A 181 -40.81 -8.32 -16.22
CA PRO A 181 -40.56 -9.72 -16.60
C PRO A 181 -39.22 -9.97 -17.32
N VAL A 182 -38.65 -8.92 -17.91
CA VAL A 182 -37.44 -9.00 -18.72
C VAL A 182 -36.22 -8.71 -17.84
N SER A 183 -35.33 -9.69 -17.71
CA SER A 183 -34.06 -9.51 -17.01
C SER A 183 -33.10 -8.60 -17.78
N TYR A 184 -32.28 -7.85 -17.05
CA TYR A 184 -31.27 -6.93 -17.59
C TYR A 184 -29.97 -7.00 -16.79
N ASP A 185 -28.87 -6.51 -17.38
CA ASP A 185 -27.53 -6.49 -16.80
C ASP A 185 -27.51 -5.72 -15.48
N ARG A 186 -26.94 -6.34 -14.44
CA ARG A 186 -26.85 -5.72 -13.11
C ARG A 186 -25.90 -4.53 -13.10
N PHE A 187 -24.78 -4.62 -13.79
CA PHE A 187 -23.76 -3.59 -13.85
C PHE A 187 -23.85 -2.83 -15.17
N ARG A 188 -23.90 -1.51 -15.08
CA ARG A 188 -24.01 -0.59 -16.22
C ARG A 188 -23.25 0.68 -15.91
N ASP A 189 -22.57 1.24 -16.91
CA ASP A 189 -21.72 2.44 -16.80
C ASP A 189 -20.78 2.39 -15.57
N ARG A 190 -20.06 1.26 -15.41
CA ARG A 190 -19.26 0.98 -14.23
C ARG A 190 -17.89 0.42 -14.56
N ILE A 191 -16.87 0.87 -13.85
CA ILE A 191 -15.57 0.16 -13.79
C ILE A 191 -15.77 -1.08 -12.95
N MET A 192 -15.32 -2.21 -13.49
CA MET A 192 -15.53 -3.54 -12.93
C MET A 192 -14.28 -4.03 -12.22
N PHE A 193 -14.48 -4.51 -10.99
CA PHE A 193 -13.47 -5.08 -10.09
C PHE A 193 -13.82 -6.55 -9.85
N PRO A 194 -13.18 -7.51 -10.54
CA PRO A 194 -13.42 -8.93 -10.29
C PRO A 194 -13.03 -9.33 -8.87
N ILE A 195 -13.93 -10.01 -8.17
CA ILE A 195 -13.72 -10.52 -6.82
C ILE A 195 -13.35 -11.99 -6.93
N LEU A 196 -12.17 -12.34 -6.42
CA LEU A 196 -11.62 -13.69 -6.50
C LEU A 196 -11.89 -14.49 -5.23
N SER A 197 -12.11 -15.78 -5.39
CA SER A 197 -12.06 -16.76 -4.31
C SER A 197 -10.64 -16.98 -3.79
N SER A 198 -10.50 -17.73 -2.70
CA SER A 198 -9.20 -18.18 -2.17
C SER A 198 -8.40 -19.06 -3.15
N ARG A 199 -9.06 -19.62 -4.18
CA ARG A 199 -8.46 -20.38 -5.29
C ARG A 199 -8.27 -19.54 -6.56
N GLU A 200 -8.38 -18.21 -6.46
CA GLU A 200 -8.16 -17.26 -7.56
C GLU A 200 -9.14 -17.36 -8.73
N LYS A 201 -10.28 -18.04 -8.53
CA LYS A 201 -11.41 -18.03 -9.47
C LYS A 201 -12.32 -16.83 -9.22
N VAL A 202 -12.80 -16.20 -10.29
CA VAL A 202 -13.76 -15.08 -10.19
C VAL A 202 -15.10 -15.61 -9.68
N ILE A 203 -15.61 -15.02 -8.61
CA ILE A 203 -16.86 -15.43 -7.95
C ILE A 203 -17.88 -14.31 -7.84
N ALA A 204 -17.47 -13.05 -8.00
CA ALA A 204 -18.35 -11.88 -8.00
C ALA A 204 -17.66 -10.67 -8.64
N PHE A 205 -18.38 -9.55 -8.72
CA PHE A 205 -17.84 -8.27 -9.15
C PHE A 205 -18.21 -7.16 -8.17
N GLY A 206 -17.28 -6.22 -7.99
CA GLY A 206 -17.55 -4.86 -7.57
C GLY A 206 -17.63 -3.95 -8.79
N GLY A 207 -18.39 -2.86 -8.71
CA GLY A 207 -18.64 -1.95 -9.81
C GLY A 207 -18.68 -0.50 -9.34
N ARG A 208 -17.74 0.33 -9.78
CA ARG A 208 -17.73 1.77 -9.49
C ARG A 208 -18.43 2.55 -10.60
N ALA A 209 -19.44 3.34 -10.24
CA ALA A 209 -20.16 4.18 -11.20
C ALA A 209 -19.24 5.22 -11.86
N MET A 210 -19.46 5.47 -13.15
CA MET A 210 -18.80 6.55 -13.88
C MET A 210 -19.59 7.86 -13.80
N ALA A 211 -20.91 7.78 -13.76
CA ALA A 211 -21.80 8.92 -13.54
C ALA A 211 -21.84 9.34 -12.06
N ALA A 212 -21.81 10.65 -11.80
CA ALA A 212 -21.79 11.22 -10.44
C ALA A 212 -23.15 11.15 -9.74
N ASP A 213 -24.23 11.11 -10.51
CA ASP A 213 -25.63 11.03 -10.08
C ASP A 213 -26.15 9.59 -9.94
N ALA A 214 -25.30 8.59 -10.16
CA ALA A 214 -25.66 7.20 -9.96
C ALA A 214 -26.06 6.94 -8.50
N MET A 215 -27.16 6.20 -8.29
CA MET A 215 -27.72 5.92 -6.95
C MET A 215 -26.70 5.37 -5.93
N ALA A 216 -25.70 4.63 -6.41
CA ALA A 216 -24.61 4.13 -5.58
C ALA A 216 -23.27 4.27 -6.30
N LYS A 217 -22.31 4.96 -5.66
CA LYS A 217 -20.93 5.14 -6.13
C LYS A 217 -20.24 3.79 -6.36
N TYR A 218 -20.42 2.84 -5.44
CA TYR A 218 -19.97 1.45 -5.57
C TYR A 218 -21.16 0.49 -5.42
N LEU A 219 -21.17 -0.55 -6.25
CA LEU A 219 -22.16 -1.61 -6.25
C LEU A 219 -21.45 -2.96 -6.28
N ASN A 220 -21.87 -3.91 -5.45
CA ASN A 220 -21.35 -5.28 -5.48
C ASN A 220 -22.41 -6.25 -6.04
N SER A 221 -21.94 -7.41 -6.52
CA SER A 221 -22.82 -8.53 -6.82
C SER A 221 -23.73 -8.84 -5.61
N ASN A 222 -24.94 -9.33 -5.91
CA ASN A 222 -25.81 -9.88 -4.88
C ASN A 222 -25.18 -11.16 -4.29
N GLU A 223 -25.75 -11.64 -3.18
CA GLU A 223 -25.44 -12.99 -2.67
C GLU A 223 -25.79 -14.04 -3.73
N THR A 224 -24.88 -14.97 -3.97
CA THR A 224 -25.05 -16.07 -4.94
C THR A 224 -24.49 -17.37 -4.36
N GLU A 225 -24.64 -18.48 -5.07
CA GLU A 225 -24.01 -19.75 -4.69
C GLU A 225 -22.47 -19.68 -4.68
N LEU A 226 -21.89 -18.82 -5.52
CA LEU A 226 -20.44 -18.63 -5.60
C LEU A 226 -19.91 -17.61 -4.59
N PHE A 227 -20.76 -16.68 -4.15
CA PHE A 227 -20.33 -15.47 -3.46
C PHE A 227 -21.19 -15.13 -2.25
N HIS A 228 -20.51 -15.11 -1.10
CA HIS A 228 -21.05 -14.58 0.14
C HIS A 228 -20.21 -13.40 0.62
N LYS A 229 -20.79 -12.20 0.58
CA LYS A 229 -20.07 -10.94 0.85
C LYS A 229 -19.38 -10.94 2.21
N GLY A 230 -20.06 -11.46 3.23
CA GLY A 230 -19.54 -11.55 4.59
C GLY A 230 -18.41 -12.54 4.80
N ASN A 231 -18.06 -13.36 3.80
CA ASN A 231 -17.07 -14.45 3.90
C ASN A 231 -15.90 -14.28 2.93
N VAL A 232 -15.79 -13.12 2.29
CA VAL A 232 -14.77 -12.86 1.28
C VAL A 232 -14.14 -11.49 1.54
N LEU A 233 -12.83 -11.42 1.35
CA LEU A 233 -12.04 -10.20 1.33
C LEU A 233 -11.51 -9.99 -0.09
N TYR A 234 -11.59 -8.76 -0.59
CA TYR A 234 -10.95 -8.40 -1.84
C TYR A 234 -9.44 -8.59 -1.75
N ASN A 235 -8.82 -9.08 -2.83
CA ASN A 235 -7.39 -9.37 -2.93
C ASN A 235 -6.83 -10.42 -1.93
N PHE A 236 -7.69 -11.21 -1.29
CA PHE A 236 -7.31 -12.19 -0.26
C PHE A 236 -6.15 -13.12 -0.66
N ALA A 237 -6.23 -13.76 -1.83
CA ALA A 237 -5.25 -14.76 -2.24
C ALA A 237 -3.84 -14.17 -2.46
N ARG A 238 -3.75 -13.01 -3.11
CA ARG A 238 -2.46 -12.31 -3.34
C ARG A 238 -1.90 -11.80 -2.02
N ALA A 239 -2.73 -11.13 -1.23
CA ALA A 239 -2.33 -10.62 0.07
C ALA A 239 -1.83 -11.73 1.00
N ARG A 240 -2.49 -12.90 1.00
CA ARG A 240 -2.07 -14.05 1.82
C ARG A 240 -0.65 -14.52 1.49
N ARG A 241 -0.28 -14.55 0.20
CA ARG A 241 1.09 -14.88 -0.23
C ARG A 241 2.07 -13.81 0.23
N ALA A 242 1.75 -12.53 0.07
CA ALA A 242 2.59 -11.42 0.53
C ALA A 242 2.71 -11.33 2.07
N THR A 243 1.72 -11.82 2.82
CA THR A 243 1.78 -11.88 4.29
C THR A 243 2.83 -12.87 4.79
N GLN A 244 3.15 -13.93 4.03
CA GLN A 244 4.19 -14.89 4.43
C GLN A 244 5.57 -14.25 4.57
N SER A 245 5.88 -13.23 3.76
CA SER A 245 7.13 -12.48 3.83
C SER A 245 7.06 -11.25 4.74
N SER A 246 5.93 -10.54 4.76
CA SER A 246 5.76 -9.30 5.55
C SER A 246 5.35 -9.52 7.00
N GLY A 247 4.81 -10.68 7.35
CA GLY A 247 4.35 -11.03 8.71
C GLY A 247 3.01 -10.42 9.14
N THR A 248 2.43 -9.52 8.32
CA THR A 248 1.14 -8.87 8.63
C THR A 248 0.23 -8.76 7.41
N VAL A 249 -1.05 -8.49 7.65
CA VAL A 249 -2.07 -8.18 6.64
C VAL A 249 -2.71 -6.85 7.01
N ILE A 250 -2.95 -6.01 6.00
CA ILE A 250 -3.55 -4.69 6.16
C ILE A 250 -4.96 -4.72 5.57
N ALA A 251 -5.97 -4.45 6.38
CA ALA A 251 -7.35 -4.30 5.91
C ALA A 251 -7.68 -2.82 5.74
N VAL A 252 -7.91 -2.38 4.51
CA VAL A 252 -8.36 -1.02 4.14
C VAL A 252 -9.84 -1.02 3.78
N GLU A 253 -10.43 0.15 3.51
CA GLU A 253 -11.87 0.27 3.30
C GLU A 253 -12.36 -0.15 1.90
N GLY A 254 -11.60 0.17 0.85
CA GLY A 254 -12.08 0.06 -0.54
C GLY A 254 -11.19 -0.70 -1.51
N TYR A 255 -11.76 -1.00 -2.69
CA TYR A 255 -11.04 -1.63 -3.80
C TYR A 255 -9.86 -0.80 -4.29
N MET A 256 -10.08 0.51 -4.43
CA MET A 256 -9.06 1.43 -4.94
C MET A 256 -7.88 1.54 -3.99
N ASP A 257 -8.13 1.58 -2.68
CA ASP A 257 -7.08 1.57 -1.65
C ASP A 257 -6.17 0.36 -1.78
N VAL A 258 -6.77 -0.84 -1.90
CA VAL A 258 -6.00 -2.08 -2.11
C VAL A 258 -5.16 -2.02 -3.38
N ILE A 259 -5.72 -1.51 -4.47
CA ILE A 259 -5.04 -1.45 -5.76
C ILE A 259 -3.89 -0.43 -5.74
N ALA A 260 -4.12 0.74 -5.13
CA ALA A 260 -3.14 1.80 -4.97
C ALA A 260 -1.97 1.34 -4.08
N LEU A 261 -2.27 0.72 -2.94
CA LEU A 261 -1.29 0.11 -2.05
C LEU A 261 -0.48 -0.98 -2.76
N TYR A 262 -1.15 -1.86 -3.50
CA TYR A 262 -0.46 -2.89 -4.30
C TYR A 262 0.51 -2.26 -5.30
N GLN A 263 0.08 -1.22 -6.02
CA GLN A 263 0.93 -0.52 -6.99
C GLN A 263 2.16 0.13 -6.34
N ALA A 264 2.04 0.59 -5.09
CA ALA A 264 3.16 1.09 -4.32
C ALA A 264 4.02 0.00 -3.65
N GLY A 265 3.75 -1.28 -3.93
CA GLY A 265 4.50 -2.42 -3.41
C GLY A 265 4.07 -2.86 -2.00
N VAL A 266 2.88 -2.47 -1.54
CA VAL A 266 2.23 -2.97 -0.34
C VAL A 266 1.21 -4.04 -0.76
N GLU A 267 1.73 -5.24 -1.06
CA GLU A 267 0.93 -6.31 -1.68
C GLU A 267 0.03 -7.08 -0.69
N ASN A 268 0.26 -6.92 0.61
CA ASN A 268 -0.45 -7.57 1.71
C ASN A 268 -1.72 -6.81 2.15
N ALA A 269 -2.29 -5.96 1.28
CA ALA A 269 -3.52 -5.23 1.52
C ALA A 269 -4.76 -6.00 1.03
N VAL A 270 -5.84 -5.95 1.82
CA VAL A 270 -7.17 -6.51 1.53
C VAL A 270 -8.26 -5.50 1.88
N ALA A 271 -9.47 -5.68 1.35
CA ALA A 271 -10.63 -4.85 1.72
C ALA A 271 -11.89 -5.70 1.94
N PRO A 272 -12.75 -5.34 2.90
CA PRO A 272 -14.08 -5.92 3.02
C PRO A 272 -14.94 -5.47 1.83
N LEU A 273 -15.90 -6.30 1.45
CA LEU A 273 -16.74 -6.07 0.26
C LEU A 273 -18.02 -5.28 0.63
N GLY A 274 -17.96 -4.40 1.63
CA GLY A 274 -19.11 -3.70 2.21
C GLY A 274 -18.74 -2.58 3.18
N THR A 275 -19.76 -1.99 3.80
CA THR A 275 -19.63 -0.82 4.69
C THR A 275 -19.06 -1.15 6.07
N ALA A 276 -19.08 -2.43 6.49
CA ALA A 276 -18.53 -2.87 7.76
C ALA A 276 -17.88 -4.25 7.61
N LEU A 277 -16.82 -4.47 8.39
CA LEU A 277 -16.18 -5.76 8.56
C LEU A 277 -17.12 -6.73 9.29
N THR A 278 -17.09 -8.01 8.93
CA THR A 278 -17.86 -9.08 9.58
C THR A 278 -16.99 -9.98 10.45
N ASP A 279 -17.58 -10.75 11.37
CA ASP A 279 -16.85 -11.74 12.18
C ASP A 279 -16.09 -12.75 11.31
N ASN A 280 -16.72 -13.24 10.25
CA ASN A 280 -16.10 -14.19 9.33
C ASN A 280 -14.92 -13.58 8.57
N GLN A 281 -15.01 -12.31 8.16
CA GLN A 281 -13.88 -11.60 7.54
C GLN A 281 -12.75 -11.37 8.56
N LEU A 282 -13.08 -11.06 9.80
CA LEU A 282 -12.09 -10.89 10.85
C LEU A 282 -11.37 -12.22 11.17
N GLU A 283 -12.09 -13.35 11.17
CA GLU A 283 -11.50 -14.70 11.22
C GLU A 283 -10.57 -14.98 10.04
N LEU A 284 -10.92 -14.54 8.82
CA LEU A 284 -10.03 -14.67 7.67
C LEU A 284 -8.74 -13.87 7.84
N LEU A 285 -8.81 -12.64 8.37
CA LEU A 285 -7.63 -11.84 8.67
C LEU A 285 -6.72 -12.53 9.69
N TRP A 286 -7.30 -13.09 10.76
CA TRP A 286 -6.54 -13.81 11.78
C TRP A 286 -5.92 -15.13 11.31
N LYS A 287 -6.47 -15.75 10.27
CA LYS A 287 -5.83 -16.89 9.57
C LYS A 287 -4.61 -16.47 8.74
N MET A 288 -4.53 -15.21 8.32
CA MET A 288 -3.40 -14.67 7.56
C MET A 288 -2.29 -14.17 8.49
N SER A 289 -2.65 -13.42 9.54
CA SER A 289 -1.71 -12.92 10.54
C SER A 289 -2.36 -12.89 11.93
N PRO A 290 -1.65 -13.24 13.01
CA PRO A 290 -2.19 -13.17 14.37
C PRO A 290 -2.54 -11.74 14.82
N GLN A 291 -1.96 -10.72 14.18
CA GLN A 291 -2.20 -9.31 14.50
C GLN A 291 -2.35 -8.49 13.20
N PRO A 292 -3.50 -8.58 12.52
CA PRO A 292 -3.81 -7.74 11.37
C PRO A 292 -3.90 -6.26 11.76
N VAL A 293 -3.56 -5.39 10.80
CA VAL A 293 -3.72 -3.94 10.92
C VAL A 293 -4.99 -3.52 10.17
N LEU A 294 -5.93 -2.90 10.88
CA LEU A 294 -7.12 -2.30 10.30
C LEU A 294 -6.84 -0.82 10.04
N CYS A 295 -6.78 -0.45 8.77
CA CYS A 295 -6.46 0.90 8.31
C CYS A 295 -7.75 1.60 7.87
N PHE A 296 -8.03 2.74 8.49
CA PHE A 296 -9.24 3.53 8.25
C PHE A 296 -8.89 4.95 7.81
N ASP A 297 -9.82 5.55 7.07
CA ASP A 297 -9.71 6.92 6.60
C ASP A 297 -9.62 7.89 7.79
N GLY A 298 -8.94 9.01 7.59
CA GLY A 298 -8.71 10.00 8.66
C GLY A 298 -9.93 10.83 9.05
N ASP A 299 -11.08 10.57 8.43
CA ASP A 299 -12.30 11.35 8.63
C ASP A 299 -13.19 10.80 9.77
N GLY A 300 -14.28 11.51 10.07
CA GLY A 300 -15.23 11.08 11.09
C GLY A 300 -15.93 9.74 10.79
N ALA A 301 -16.05 9.35 9.52
CA ALA A 301 -16.64 8.06 9.14
C ALA A 301 -15.65 6.91 9.40
N GLY A 302 -14.37 7.09 9.09
CA GLY A 302 -13.28 6.17 9.38
C GLY A 302 -13.11 5.93 10.88
N ILE A 303 -13.17 6.98 11.71
CA ILE A 303 -13.14 6.82 13.18
C ILE A 303 -14.33 6.00 13.70
N ARG A 304 -15.54 6.21 13.15
CA ARG A 304 -16.71 5.40 13.49
C ARG A 304 -16.55 3.95 13.03
N ALA A 305 -15.96 3.72 11.86
CA ALA A 305 -15.67 2.39 11.35
C ALA A 305 -14.64 1.65 12.21
N ALA A 306 -13.55 2.33 12.61
CA ALA A 306 -12.56 1.83 13.55
C ALA A 306 -13.18 1.45 14.90
N SER A 307 -14.09 2.28 15.41
CA SER A 307 -14.81 2.00 16.66
C SER A 307 -15.67 0.74 16.54
N ARG A 308 -16.44 0.58 15.46
CA ARG A 308 -17.23 -0.63 15.21
C ARG A 308 -16.36 -1.87 15.06
N ALA A 309 -15.22 -1.76 14.39
CA ALA A 309 -14.30 -2.87 14.22
C ALA A 309 -13.62 -3.27 15.55
N ALA A 310 -13.36 -2.32 16.45
CA ALA A 310 -12.90 -2.61 17.81
C ALA A 310 -13.95 -3.40 18.61
N ASP A 311 -15.21 -2.97 18.56
CA ASP A 311 -16.32 -3.66 19.24
C ASP A 311 -16.56 -5.06 18.66
N LEU A 312 -16.42 -5.22 17.34
CA LEU A 312 -16.49 -6.52 16.66
C LEU A 312 -15.35 -7.45 17.09
N ALA A 313 -14.12 -6.94 17.25
CA ALA A 313 -12.96 -7.75 17.57
C ALA A 313 -12.93 -8.21 19.03
N LEU A 314 -13.43 -7.37 19.96
CA LEU A 314 -13.32 -7.57 21.41
C LEU A 314 -13.79 -8.94 21.90
N PRO A 315 -14.96 -9.48 21.51
CA PRO A 315 -15.41 -10.80 21.97
C PRO A 315 -14.45 -11.94 21.60
N HIS A 316 -13.64 -11.74 20.57
CA HIS A 316 -12.88 -12.79 19.90
C HIS A 316 -11.36 -12.74 20.14
N ILE A 317 -10.85 -11.71 20.83
CA ILE A 317 -9.43 -11.65 21.18
C ILE A 317 -9.06 -12.71 22.21
N LYS A 318 -7.87 -13.29 22.05
CA LYS A 318 -7.31 -14.36 22.89
C LYS A 318 -5.78 -14.36 22.77
N PRO A 319 -5.03 -15.13 23.57
CA PRO A 319 -3.58 -15.19 23.43
C PRO A 319 -3.16 -15.52 22.00
N GLY A 320 -2.26 -14.71 21.43
CA GLY A 320 -1.81 -14.83 20.04
C GLY A 320 -2.79 -14.32 18.98
N ARG A 321 -3.88 -13.63 19.36
CA ARG A 321 -4.88 -13.06 18.44
C ARG A 321 -5.31 -11.68 18.90
N SER A 322 -4.95 -10.65 18.14
CA SER A 322 -5.29 -9.26 18.42
C SER A 322 -5.50 -8.48 17.12
N VAL A 323 -5.84 -7.20 17.21
CA VAL A 323 -5.91 -6.28 16.07
C VAL A 323 -5.18 -4.99 16.41
N SER A 324 -4.70 -4.27 15.39
CA SER A 324 -4.14 -2.93 15.54
C SER A 324 -4.79 -1.97 14.55
N PHE A 325 -4.80 -0.68 14.86
CA PHE A 325 -5.54 0.35 14.14
C PHE A 325 -4.59 1.40 13.59
N ALA A 326 -4.55 1.52 12.27
CA ALA A 326 -3.87 2.60 11.56
C ALA A 326 -4.93 3.64 11.18
N LEU A 327 -4.85 4.85 11.76
CA LEU A 327 -5.72 5.96 11.39
C LEU A 327 -4.92 6.91 10.52
N LEU A 328 -5.43 7.18 9.32
CA LEU A 328 -4.78 8.11 8.40
C LEU A 328 -4.93 9.57 8.86
N PRO A 329 -4.09 10.49 8.33
CA PRO A 329 -4.27 11.92 8.55
C PRO A 329 -5.65 12.41 8.09
N ASP A 330 -6.15 13.48 8.70
CA ASP A 330 -7.49 14.01 8.44
C ASP A 330 -7.74 14.27 6.95
N GLY A 331 -8.89 13.81 6.46
CA GLY A 331 -9.30 13.92 5.06
C GLY A 331 -8.49 13.10 4.05
N LYS A 332 -7.67 12.13 4.47
CA LYS A 332 -6.91 11.23 3.59
C LYS A 332 -7.44 9.81 3.63
N ASP A 333 -7.46 9.16 2.45
CA ASP A 333 -7.62 7.72 2.28
C ASP A 333 -6.27 7.08 1.83
N PRO A 334 -6.12 5.74 1.84
CA PRO A 334 -4.86 5.10 1.46
C PRO A 334 -4.46 5.37 0.00
N ASP A 335 -5.42 5.43 -0.92
CA ASP A 335 -5.19 5.78 -2.33
C ASP A 335 -4.56 7.18 -2.45
N ASP A 336 -5.18 8.19 -1.85
CA ASP A 336 -4.74 9.58 -1.88
C ASP A 336 -3.40 9.77 -1.17
N LEU A 337 -3.18 9.14 -0.01
CA LEU A 337 -1.90 9.27 0.70
C LEU A 337 -0.76 8.73 -0.16
N VAL A 338 -0.91 7.53 -0.70
CA VAL A 338 0.16 6.87 -1.46
C VAL A 338 0.36 7.49 -2.83
N ARG A 339 -0.72 7.92 -3.49
CA ARG A 339 -0.64 8.59 -4.79
C ARG A 339 0.01 9.96 -4.71
N HIS A 340 -0.25 10.72 -3.65
CA HIS A 340 0.27 12.08 -3.51
C HIS A 340 1.61 12.18 -2.79
N GLU A 341 1.87 11.32 -1.82
CA GLU A 341 3.02 11.44 -0.91
C GLU A 341 3.94 10.20 -0.94
N GLY A 342 3.58 9.20 -1.74
CA GLY A 342 4.34 7.95 -1.90
C GLY A 342 4.14 6.97 -0.75
N ARG A 343 4.94 5.91 -0.74
CA ARG A 343 4.82 4.82 0.23
C ARG A 343 5.31 5.19 1.64
N ALA A 344 6.37 5.98 1.76
CA ALA A 344 7.03 6.21 3.05
C ALA A 344 6.12 6.84 4.13
N PRO A 345 5.22 7.79 3.82
CA PRO A 345 4.19 8.25 4.77
C PRO A 345 3.25 7.14 5.23
N PHE A 346 2.80 6.28 4.32
CA PHE A 346 1.93 5.15 4.66
C PHE A 346 2.64 4.16 5.60
N ASP A 347 3.91 3.83 5.32
CA ASP A 347 4.72 2.97 6.19
C ASP A 347 4.88 3.56 7.61
N ARG A 348 4.99 4.89 7.74
CA ARG A 348 5.00 5.57 9.06
C ARG A 348 3.66 5.41 9.80
N VAL A 349 2.54 5.59 9.10
CA VAL A 349 1.20 5.38 9.72
C VAL A 349 1.04 3.94 10.21
N LEU A 350 1.54 2.97 9.44
CA LEU A 350 1.53 1.57 9.87
C LEU A 350 2.43 1.31 11.09
N ALA A 351 3.61 1.94 11.15
CA ALA A 351 4.50 1.83 12.30
C ALA A 351 3.90 2.44 13.59
N GLU A 352 3.04 3.45 13.44
CA GLU A 352 2.30 4.11 14.52
C GLU A 352 0.93 3.48 14.81
N ALA A 353 0.62 2.33 14.19
CA ALA A 353 -0.65 1.64 14.38
C ALA A 353 -0.90 1.35 15.87
N LYS A 354 -2.07 1.78 16.35
CA LYS A 354 -2.45 1.71 17.76
C LYS A 354 -2.95 0.30 18.10
N PRO A 355 -2.46 -0.33 19.18
CA PRO A 355 -3.05 -1.56 19.70
C PRO A 355 -4.54 -1.36 20.06
N LEU A 356 -5.34 -2.43 20.01
CA LEU A 356 -6.77 -2.40 20.35
C LEU A 356 -7.06 -1.69 21.69
N ALA A 357 -6.29 -1.97 22.74
CA ALA A 357 -6.44 -1.30 24.04
C ALA A 357 -6.24 0.23 23.94
N ALA A 358 -5.24 0.68 23.20
CA ALA A 358 -4.98 2.11 23.00
C ALA A 358 -6.09 2.78 22.15
N MET A 359 -6.66 2.05 21.19
CA MET A 359 -7.78 2.53 20.39
C MET A 359 -9.04 2.72 21.25
N ILE A 360 -9.41 1.73 22.07
CA ILE A 360 -10.54 1.82 23.00
C ILE A 360 -10.35 2.99 23.97
N TRP A 361 -9.15 3.10 24.55
CA TRP A 361 -8.82 4.21 25.46
C TRP A 361 -8.99 5.58 24.78
N SER A 362 -8.43 5.75 23.58
CA SER A 362 -8.51 7.01 22.84
C SER A 362 -9.97 7.37 22.51
N ARG A 363 -10.80 6.38 22.13
CA ARG A 363 -12.22 6.56 21.84
C ARG A 363 -12.99 7.07 23.06
N GLU A 364 -12.79 6.47 24.23
CA GLU A 364 -13.56 6.82 25.43
C GLU A 364 -13.09 8.10 26.13
N THR A 365 -11.84 8.50 25.90
CA THR A 365 -11.28 9.74 26.46
C THR A 365 -11.38 10.93 25.52
N ALA A 366 -11.70 10.71 24.24
CA ALA A 366 -11.93 11.78 23.29
C ALA A 366 -13.21 12.55 23.63
N SER A 367 -13.08 13.88 23.70
CA SER A 367 -14.22 14.83 23.69
C SER A 367 -15.09 14.91 24.96
N VAL A 368 -14.61 14.44 26.12
CA VAL A 368 -15.33 14.58 27.41
C VAL A 368 -14.44 15.20 28.49
N THR A 369 -14.97 16.19 29.23
CA THR A 369 -14.31 16.73 30.42
C THR A 369 -14.58 15.85 31.64
N PHE A 370 -13.53 15.39 32.31
CA PHE A 370 -13.61 14.48 33.47
C PHE A 370 -13.29 15.20 34.79
N ASP A 371 -13.96 16.34 34.99
CA ASP A 371 -13.74 17.28 36.08
C ASP A 371 -14.43 16.91 37.40
N THR A 372 -15.48 16.08 37.37
CA THR A 372 -16.18 15.61 38.58
C THR A 372 -15.93 14.14 38.90
N PRO A 373 -15.97 13.72 40.17
CA PRO A 373 -15.87 12.31 40.56
C PRO A 373 -16.90 11.40 39.86
N GLU A 374 -18.12 11.88 39.63
CA GLU A 374 -19.19 11.14 38.96
C GLU A 374 -18.82 10.83 37.50
N LYS A 375 -18.32 11.83 36.75
CA LYS A 375 -17.86 11.62 35.37
C LYS A 375 -16.67 10.68 35.28
N ARG A 376 -15.77 10.69 36.27
CA ARG A 376 -14.65 9.74 36.36
C ARG A 376 -15.16 8.31 36.61
N ALA A 377 -16.11 8.15 37.53
CA ALA A 377 -16.74 6.86 37.81
C ALA A 377 -17.53 6.34 36.59
N GLU A 378 -18.17 7.23 35.83
CA GLU A 378 -18.86 6.87 34.59
C GLU A 378 -17.89 6.30 33.54
N LEU A 379 -16.75 6.98 33.32
CA LEU A 379 -15.69 6.50 32.40
C LEU A 379 -15.17 5.14 32.84
N GLU A 380 -14.85 4.96 34.13
CA GLU A 380 -14.40 3.67 34.65
C GLU A 380 -15.42 2.56 34.41
N ASN A 381 -16.69 2.82 34.72
CA ASN A 381 -17.76 1.84 34.53
C ASN A 381 -17.92 1.47 33.04
N ARG A 382 -17.86 2.46 32.15
CA ARG A 382 -17.96 2.24 30.70
C ARG A 382 -16.80 1.40 30.17
N LEU A 383 -15.55 1.73 30.54
CA LEU A 383 -14.38 0.93 30.16
C LEU A 383 -14.50 -0.50 30.66
N ARG A 384 -14.96 -0.69 31.90
CA ARG A 384 -15.20 -2.02 32.48
C ARG A 384 -16.24 -2.81 31.70
N GLN A 385 -17.35 -2.18 31.28
CA GLN A 385 -18.38 -2.80 30.45
C GLN A 385 -17.83 -3.21 29.07
N ILE A 386 -17.07 -2.33 28.42
CA ILE A 386 -16.47 -2.61 27.10
C ILE A 386 -15.55 -3.83 27.17
N VAL A 387 -14.62 -3.89 28.14
CA VAL A 387 -13.68 -5.02 28.22
C VAL A 387 -14.35 -6.29 28.73
N SER A 388 -15.53 -6.22 29.37
CA SER A 388 -16.22 -7.40 29.91
C SER A 388 -16.68 -8.40 28.84
N VAL A 389 -16.85 -7.93 27.58
CA VAL A 389 -17.30 -8.76 26.46
C VAL A 389 -16.22 -9.71 25.94
N ILE A 390 -14.95 -9.50 26.31
CA ILE A 390 -13.82 -10.34 25.85
C ILE A 390 -14.03 -11.78 26.30
N GLY A 391 -14.12 -12.72 25.35
CA GLY A 391 -14.40 -14.13 25.65
C GLY A 391 -13.34 -14.79 26.54
N ASP A 392 -12.06 -14.58 26.24
CA ASP A 392 -10.94 -15.19 26.98
C ASP A 392 -10.72 -14.53 28.35
N GLU A 393 -10.76 -15.33 29.43
CA GLU A 393 -10.67 -14.84 30.81
C GLU A 393 -9.33 -14.21 31.15
N SER A 394 -8.22 -14.80 30.67
CA SER A 394 -6.88 -14.31 30.95
C SER A 394 -6.64 -12.96 30.27
N VAL A 395 -7.01 -12.85 28.99
CA VAL A 395 -6.91 -11.61 28.23
C VAL A 395 -7.83 -10.54 28.81
N ARG A 396 -9.08 -10.88 29.16
CA ARG A 396 -10.02 -9.96 29.81
C ARG A 396 -9.43 -9.35 31.08
N ARG A 397 -8.83 -10.17 31.95
CA ARG A 397 -8.17 -9.71 33.19
C ARG A 397 -7.05 -8.70 32.91
N PHE A 398 -6.20 -8.98 31.91
CA PHE A 398 -5.12 -8.05 31.55
C PHE A 398 -5.62 -6.76 30.91
N TYR A 399 -6.69 -6.81 30.09
CA TYR A 399 -7.34 -5.61 29.57
C TYR A 399 -7.96 -4.76 30.68
N GLN A 400 -8.62 -5.37 31.66
CA GLN A 400 -9.15 -4.66 32.83
C GLN A 400 -8.04 -3.97 33.63
N GLN A 401 -6.91 -4.65 33.82
CA GLN A 401 -5.74 -4.08 34.48
C GLN A 401 -5.16 -2.89 33.69
N ASP A 402 -4.93 -3.05 32.38
CA ASP A 402 -4.41 -1.98 31.50
C ASP A 402 -5.32 -0.74 31.50
N MET A 403 -6.65 -0.92 31.41
CA MET A 403 -7.59 0.20 31.46
C MET A 403 -7.57 0.91 32.83
N ARG A 404 -7.43 0.16 33.93
CA ARG A 404 -7.30 0.73 35.26
C ARG A 404 -6.00 1.52 35.44
N ASP A 405 -4.89 1.00 34.93
CA ASP A 405 -3.60 1.68 34.99
C ASP A 405 -3.60 2.97 34.17
N ARG A 406 -4.25 2.96 32.99
CA ARG A 406 -4.48 4.17 32.18
C ARG A 406 -5.36 5.20 32.91
N LEU A 407 -6.44 4.78 33.56
CA LEU A 407 -7.29 5.68 34.39
C LEU A 407 -6.47 6.35 35.50
N ASN A 408 -5.68 5.56 36.22
CA ASN A 408 -4.84 6.07 37.29
C ASN A 408 -3.82 7.10 36.76
N ALA A 409 -3.13 6.77 35.65
CA ALA A 409 -2.16 7.68 35.04
C ALA A 409 -2.83 8.96 34.50
N PHE A 410 -4.04 8.87 33.97
CA PHE A 410 -4.78 10.00 33.40
C PHE A 410 -5.29 11.00 34.46
N PHE A 411 -5.65 10.50 35.65
CA PHE A 411 -6.14 11.35 36.75
C PHE A 411 -5.09 11.67 37.82
N GLN A 412 -3.87 11.12 37.71
CA GLN A 412 -2.78 11.52 38.59
C GLN A 412 -2.51 13.02 38.38
N PRO A 413 -2.45 13.82 39.47
CA PRO A 413 -1.95 15.18 39.37
C PRO A 413 -0.53 15.08 38.80
N GLN A 414 -0.25 15.77 37.70
CA GLN A 414 1.13 16.07 37.34
C GLN A 414 1.71 16.93 38.46
N PHE A 415 2.19 16.29 39.53
CA PHE A 415 3.10 16.92 40.45
C PHE A 415 4.27 17.32 39.58
N GLN A 416 4.33 18.62 39.28
CA GLN A 416 5.53 19.25 38.77
C GLN A 416 6.67 18.68 39.60
N ARG A 417 7.55 17.90 38.95
CA ARG A 417 8.94 17.75 39.38
C ARG A 417 9.57 19.13 39.25
N ASN A 418 9.11 20.06 40.07
CA ASN A 418 9.84 21.24 40.42
C ASN A 418 10.96 20.67 41.28
N ASN A 419 12.10 20.43 40.64
CA ASN A 419 13.34 20.12 41.31
C ASN A 419 13.69 21.36 42.13
N GLY A 420 13.04 21.47 43.29
CA GLY A 420 13.20 22.54 44.24
C GLY A 420 14.63 22.49 44.73
N GLN A 421 15.46 23.31 44.09
CA GLN A 421 16.41 24.22 44.73
C GLN A 421 16.43 24.02 46.25
N ASN A 422 17.25 23.06 46.69
CA ASN A 422 17.31 22.74 48.10
C ASN A 422 18.02 23.90 48.79
N GLY A 423 17.24 24.61 49.59
CA GLY A 423 17.62 25.79 50.33
C GLY A 423 18.86 25.54 51.17
N ASN A 424 19.81 26.44 50.99
CA ASN A 424 21.05 26.58 51.72
C ASN A 424 20.74 26.88 53.20
N PHE A 425 20.53 25.84 54.03
CA PHE A 425 20.54 25.98 55.48
C PHE A 425 21.90 25.54 56.02
N ARG A 426 22.69 26.54 56.38
CA ARG A 426 23.95 26.43 57.13
C ARG A 426 23.72 25.66 58.43
N ARG A 427 24.53 24.64 58.68
CA ARG A 427 24.87 24.19 60.03
C ARG A 427 26.35 23.81 60.07
N ASP A 428 27.09 24.61 60.82
CA ASP A 428 28.50 24.42 61.17
C ASP A 428 28.75 23.05 61.83
N GLY A 429 29.91 22.46 61.53
CA GLY A 429 30.35 21.23 62.17
C GLY A 429 31.56 20.55 61.52
N ASN A 430 32.70 21.26 61.49
CA ASN A 430 34.07 20.76 61.59
C ASN A 430 34.29 19.22 61.58
N THR A 431 35.02 18.67 60.59
CA THR A 431 36.31 17.94 60.78
C THR A 431 36.84 17.28 59.49
N ASN A 432 37.99 17.78 59.03
CA ASN A 432 39.24 17.06 58.74
C ASN A 432 39.21 15.65 58.10
N ARG A 433 39.70 15.51 56.86
CA ARG A 433 41.03 14.92 56.49
C ARG A 433 41.07 14.32 55.06
N ASN A 434 42.07 14.81 54.32
CA ASN A 434 43.00 14.13 53.40
C ASN A 434 42.56 12.89 52.59
N GLY A 435 42.78 12.98 51.27
CA GLY A 435 42.94 11.79 50.43
C GLY A 435 43.10 12.03 48.93
N GLN A 436 44.33 12.33 48.50
CA GLN A 436 44.97 11.97 47.21
C GLN A 436 44.39 12.43 45.85
N ARG A 437 45.24 13.21 45.15
CA ARG A 437 45.32 13.34 43.69
C ARG A 437 46.34 12.33 43.14
N THR A 438 46.03 11.64 42.04
CA THR A 438 46.74 11.75 40.73
C THR A 438 46.02 10.95 39.62
N PRO A 439 46.25 11.26 38.32
CA PRO A 439 45.26 11.12 37.24
C PRO A 439 45.65 10.16 36.10
N ALA A 440 44.66 9.74 35.31
CA ALA A 440 44.74 9.18 33.95
C ALA A 440 43.31 8.95 33.45
N ARG A 441 42.89 9.03 32.18
CA ARG A 441 43.43 9.40 30.86
C ARG A 441 42.23 9.22 29.90
N GLY A 442 42.06 10.08 28.89
CA GLY A 442 41.08 9.88 27.80
C GLY A 442 40.26 11.14 27.50
N THR A 443 40.73 12.05 26.64
CA THR A 443 40.56 12.10 25.16
C THR A 443 39.54 13.14 24.72
N THR A 444 40.09 14.29 24.30
CA THR A 444 39.76 15.05 23.09
C THR A 444 38.30 15.40 22.81
N THR A 445 37.99 16.65 23.14
CA THR A 445 37.31 17.65 22.30
C THR A 445 36.99 17.22 20.87
N GLY A 446 35.70 17.08 20.58
CA GLY A 446 35.13 17.04 19.24
C GLY A 446 34.01 18.06 19.13
N SER A 447 34.30 19.12 18.36
CA SER A 447 33.41 19.96 17.56
C SER A 447 31.91 19.96 17.88
N GLY A 448 31.37 21.14 18.19
CA GLY A 448 29.94 21.40 18.14
C GLY A 448 29.36 20.98 16.78
N SER A 449 28.40 20.07 16.82
CA SER A 449 27.61 19.70 15.65
C SER A 449 26.62 20.82 15.36
N ILE A 450 26.88 21.50 14.25
CA ILE A 450 25.93 22.33 13.53
C ILE A 450 24.68 21.48 13.26
N SER A 451 23.51 22.00 13.59
CA SER A 451 22.23 21.33 13.38
C SER A 451 22.06 20.88 11.93
N ASP A 452 21.62 19.63 11.74
CA ASP A 452 21.24 19.01 10.44
C ASP A 452 20.22 19.80 9.61
N ARG A 453 19.65 20.90 10.14
CA ARG A 453 18.76 21.79 9.41
C ARG A 453 19.50 22.87 8.60
N LEU A 454 20.75 23.18 8.96
CA LEU A 454 21.58 24.16 8.22
C LEU A 454 22.33 23.51 7.04
N SER A 455 22.52 22.19 7.05
CA SER A 455 23.09 21.43 5.92
C SER A 455 22.10 21.23 4.76
N GLN A 456 20.82 21.57 4.96
CA GLN A 456 19.75 21.48 3.96
C GLN A 456 19.33 22.84 3.36
N SER A 457 19.98 23.93 3.73
CA SER A 457 19.72 25.25 3.14
C SER A 457 20.28 25.34 1.72
N GLY A 458 19.44 25.74 0.75
CA GLY A 458 19.80 25.93 -0.66
C GLY A 458 20.96 26.92 -0.91
N LEU A 459 21.35 27.70 0.10
CA LEU A 459 22.53 28.57 0.06
C LEU A 459 23.88 27.83 0.14
N VAL A 460 23.89 26.52 0.43
CA VAL A 460 25.13 25.71 0.60
C VAL A 460 25.37 24.74 -0.57
N LYS A 461 24.41 24.51 -1.48
CA LYS A 461 24.53 23.53 -2.59
C LYS A 461 24.94 24.12 -3.94
N GLY A 462 25.77 25.16 -3.96
CA GLY A 462 26.13 25.89 -5.18
C GLY A 462 27.20 25.26 -6.09
N TYR A 463 27.72 24.06 -5.83
CA TYR A 463 28.90 23.58 -6.60
C TYR A 463 28.98 22.09 -6.97
N LEU A 464 28.02 21.22 -6.59
CA LEU A 464 28.12 19.77 -6.88
C LEU A 464 26.76 19.05 -7.11
N ALA A 465 25.64 19.76 -7.21
CA ALA A 465 24.34 19.10 -7.42
C ALA A 465 24.10 18.87 -8.91
N ALA A 466 23.79 17.62 -9.30
CA ALA A 466 23.32 17.29 -10.64
C ALA A 466 22.06 18.12 -10.98
N PRO A 467 21.82 18.46 -12.27
CA PRO A 467 20.64 19.23 -12.64
C PRO A 467 19.33 18.53 -12.30
N ALA A 468 18.28 19.31 -12.04
CA ALA A 468 16.95 18.77 -11.82
C ALA A 468 16.46 18.02 -13.06
N LEU A 469 15.67 16.95 -12.87
CA LEU A 469 15.23 16.09 -13.98
C LEU A 469 14.49 16.90 -15.07
N ARG A 470 13.62 17.82 -14.67
CA ARG A 470 12.86 18.65 -15.61
C ARG A 470 13.76 19.58 -16.43
N GLU A 471 14.78 20.15 -15.80
CA GLU A 471 15.77 20.99 -16.49
C GLU A 471 16.59 20.16 -17.48
N SER A 472 17.01 18.96 -17.07
CA SER A 472 17.70 17.99 -17.94
C SER A 472 16.83 17.60 -19.13
N VAL A 473 15.52 17.38 -18.94
CA VAL A 473 14.57 17.08 -20.03
C VAL A 473 14.49 18.25 -21.00
N LEU A 474 14.26 19.46 -20.52
CA LEU A 474 14.14 20.65 -21.37
C LEU A 474 15.41 20.86 -22.20
N ALA A 475 16.58 20.84 -21.57
CA ALA A 475 17.84 21.03 -22.27
C ALA A 475 18.12 19.89 -23.26
N LEU A 476 17.93 18.63 -22.85
CA LEU A 476 18.26 17.47 -23.68
C LEU A 476 17.32 17.30 -24.87
N THR A 477 16.03 17.63 -24.73
CA THR A 477 15.08 17.60 -25.86
C THR A 477 15.52 18.55 -26.96
N ILE A 478 15.98 19.76 -26.62
CA ILE A 478 16.46 20.73 -27.62
C ILE A 478 17.81 20.29 -28.20
N VAL A 479 18.70 19.70 -27.40
CA VAL A 479 19.95 19.13 -27.93
C VAL A 479 19.66 18.00 -28.93
N ASN A 480 18.68 17.14 -28.66
CA ASN A 480 18.32 16.02 -29.53
C ASN A 480 17.45 16.42 -30.73
N HIS A 481 16.63 17.46 -30.59
CA HIS A 481 15.69 17.95 -31.61
C HIS A 481 15.88 19.46 -31.80
N PRO A 482 17.03 19.90 -32.32
CA PRO A 482 17.38 21.32 -32.33
C PRO A 482 16.51 22.15 -33.28
N GLN A 483 15.76 21.52 -34.19
CA GLN A 483 14.78 22.21 -35.04
C GLN A 483 13.67 22.87 -34.23
N LEU A 484 13.32 22.34 -33.05
CA LEU A 484 12.32 22.93 -32.16
C LEU A 484 12.72 24.35 -31.72
N LEU A 485 14.02 24.61 -31.56
CA LEU A 485 14.55 25.93 -31.20
C LEU A 485 14.32 26.97 -32.30
N LEU A 486 14.25 26.55 -33.57
CA LEU A 486 13.98 27.46 -34.68
C LEU A 486 12.49 27.81 -34.80
N GLU A 487 11.62 26.87 -34.43
CA GLU A 487 10.17 27.05 -34.47
C GLU A 487 9.68 27.98 -33.36
N GLU A 488 10.20 27.83 -32.15
CA GLU A 488 9.73 28.53 -30.94
C GLU A 488 10.89 29.27 -30.23
N TYR A 489 11.70 30.00 -30.99
CA TYR A 489 12.94 30.62 -30.49
C TYR A 489 12.73 31.51 -29.25
N ASP A 490 11.74 32.40 -29.28
CA ASP A 490 11.51 33.36 -28.20
C ASP A 490 11.14 32.67 -26.88
N GLU A 491 10.31 31.62 -26.94
CA GLU A 491 9.86 30.91 -25.76
C GLU A 491 10.98 30.05 -25.16
N ILE A 492 11.77 29.42 -26.03
CA ILE A 492 12.85 28.52 -25.65
C ILE A 492 14.06 29.32 -25.14
N ALA A 493 14.45 30.40 -25.81
CA ALA A 493 15.58 31.23 -25.40
C ALA A 493 15.35 31.93 -24.05
N ALA A 494 14.09 32.21 -23.68
CA ALA A 494 13.72 32.82 -22.40
C ALA A 494 13.80 31.86 -21.19
N ILE A 495 14.12 30.58 -21.41
CA ILE A 495 14.27 29.61 -20.31
C ILE A 495 15.48 29.94 -19.47
N ASP A 496 15.24 30.00 -18.17
CA ASP A 496 16.26 30.23 -17.16
C ASP A 496 16.40 28.98 -16.30
N TYR A 497 17.64 28.49 -16.23
CA TYR A 497 18.03 27.27 -15.53
C TYR A 497 18.66 27.63 -14.18
N GLU A 498 18.33 26.90 -13.12
CA GLU A 498 18.91 27.11 -11.79
C GLU A 498 20.33 26.53 -11.69
N ASN A 499 20.60 25.44 -12.42
CA ASN A 499 21.92 24.82 -12.44
C ASN A 499 22.92 25.61 -13.30
N ARG A 500 24.06 25.99 -12.71
CA ARG A 500 25.11 26.79 -13.39
C ARG A 500 25.74 26.10 -14.60
N ASP A 501 25.89 24.78 -14.58
CA ASP A 501 26.46 24.03 -15.70
C ASP A 501 25.46 23.94 -16.86
N LEU A 502 24.16 23.81 -16.56
CA LEU A 502 23.10 23.94 -17.56
C LEU A 502 23.01 25.34 -18.16
N GLN A 503 23.13 26.41 -17.36
CA GLN A 503 23.17 27.77 -17.88
C GLN A 503 24.33 27.96 -18.89
N ARG A 504 25.51 27.41 -18.58
CA ARG A 504 26.66 27.42 -19.48
C ARG A 504 26.40 26.61 -20.75
N LEU A 505 25.90 25.38 -20.62
CA LEU A 505 25.52 24.55 -21.77
C LEU A 505 24.49 25.26 -22.66
N TRP A 506 23.47 25.84 -22.05
CA TRP A 506 22.38 26.53 -22.74
C TRP A 506 22.88 27.74 -23.54
N SER A 507 23.80 28.53 -22.97
CA SER A 507 24.43 29.64 -23.71
C SER A 507 25.13 29.17 -24.99
N GLN A 508 25.73 27.98 -24.97
CA GLN A 508 26.43 27.39 -26.12
C GLN A 508 25.46 26.82 -27.14
N VAL A 509 24.34 26.24 -26.69
CA VAL A 509 23.23 25.82 -27.57
C VAL A 509 22.68 27.02 -28.35
N LEU A 510 22.38 28.13 -27.66
CA LEU A 510 21.87 29.34 -28.30
C LEU A 510 22.90 29.98 -29.24
N THR A 511 24.19 30.00 -28.86
CA THR A 511 25.27 30.52 -29.72
C THR A 511 25.39 29.70 -31.00
N TYR A 512 25.40 28.37 -30.89
CA TYR A 512 25.49 27.48 -32.05
C TYR A 512 24.26 27.61 -32.97
N ALA A 513 23.06 27.74 -32.38
CA ALA A 513 21.84 27.98 -33.15
C ALA A 513 21.88 29.32 -33.91
N ALA A 514 22.39 30.38 -33.29
CA ALA A 514 22.56 31.68 -33.92
C ALA A 514 23.59 31.66 -35.07
N GLU A 515 24.66 30.87 -34.94
CA GLU A 515 25.71 30.73 -35.98
C GLU A 515 25.24 29.93 -37.20
N ASN A 516 24.36 28.92 -37.01
CA ASN A 516 24.01 27.95 -38.06
C ASN A 516 22.60 28.12 -38.63
N GLY A 517 21.69 28.82 -37.94
CA GLY A 517 20.35 29.11 -38.43
C GLY A 517 19.62 27.90 -39.00
N ALA A 518 19.25 27.95 -40.29
CA ALA A 518 18.55 26.87 -40.97
C ALA A 518 19.37 25.58 -41.18
N GLU A 519 20.70 25.63 -41.04
CA GLU A 519 21.60 24.47 -41.17
C GLU A 519 21.85 23.77 -39.81
N LEU A 520 21.09 24.13 -38.78
CA LEU A 520 21.22 23.58 -37.43
C LEU A 520 20.99 22.06 -37.43
N SER A 521 22.05 21.31 -37.09
CA SER A 521 22.04 19.86 -36.98
C SER A 521 22.40 19.38 -35.57
N ARG A 522 21.79 18.26 -35.17
CA ARG A 522 22.06 17.62 -33.87
C ARG A 522 23.53 17.21 -33.75
N ASP A 523 24.06 16.51 -34.74
CA ASP A 523 25.40 15.93 -34.64
C ASP A 523 26.48 17.02 -34.56
N GLY A 524 26.29 18.13 -35.27
CA GLY A 524 27.15 19.31 -35.15
C GLY A 524 27.04 19.98 -33.78
N LEU A 525 25.82 20.12 -33.24
CA LEU A 525 25.60 20.68 -31.90
C LEU A 525 26.22 19.81 -30.81
N VAL A 526 26.02 18.49 -30.84
CA VAL A 526 26.59 17.55 -29.87
C VAL A 526 28.13 17.59 -29.94
N SER A 527 28.71 17.53 -31.15
CA SER A 527 30.16 17.61 -31.33
C SER A 527 30.75 18.92 -30.77
N ARG A 528 30.04 20.04 -30.95
CA ARG A 528 30.42 21.34 -30.41
C ARG A 528 30.40 21.36 -28.89
N LEU A 529 29.34 20.83 -28.28
CA LEU A 529 29.18 20.76 -26.83
C LEU A 529 30.23 19.81 -26.20
N GLU A 530 30.53 18.68 -26.83
CA GLU A 530 31.58 17.77 -26.38
C GLU A 530 32.97 18.41 -26.45
N ALA A 531 33.29 19.12 -27.54
CA ALA A 531 34.55 19.86 -27.68
C ALA A 531 34.73 20.97 -26.62
N GLN A 532 33.63 21.45 -26.04
CA GLN A 532 33.62 22.44 -24.96
C GLN A 532 33.58 21.81 -23.55
N GLY A 533 33.63 20.48 -23.45
CA GLY A 533 33.72 19.76 -22.18
C GLY A 533 32.38 19.44 -21.52
N PHE A 534 31.26 19.47 -22.26
CA PHE A 534 29.94 19.11 -21.72
C PHE A 534 29.59 17.62 -21.82
N ASP A 535 30.54 16.75 -22.20
CA ASP A 535 30.29 15.33 -22.44
C ASP A 535 29.77 14.60 -21.19
N VAL A 536 30.34 14.88 -20.03
CA VAL A 536 29.92 14.30 -18.74
C VAL A 536 28.50 14.73 -18.40
N LEU A 537 28.17 16.02 -18.62
CA LEU A 537 26.85 16.56 -18.33
C LEU A 537 25.78 15.99 -19.28
N LEU A 538 26.08 15.90 -20.58
CA LEU A 538 25.19 15.29 -21.57
C LEU A 538 24.90 13.82 -21.25
N LYS A 539 25.93 13.03 -20.88
CA LYS A 539 25.78 11.64 -20.46
C LYS A 539 24.93 11.52 -19.19
N ALA A 540 25.17 12.38 -18.20
CA ALA A 540 24.41 12.40 -16.96
C ALA A 540 22.93 12.72 -17.21
N MET A 541 22.62 13.75 -18.01
CA MET A 541 21.25 14.11 -18.38
C MET A 541 20.56 12.98 -19.16
N ASN A 542 21.24 12.39 -20.14
CA ASN A 542 20.70 11.28 -20.93
C ASN A 542 20.42 10.05 -20.04
N GLN A 543 21.31 9.73 -19.10
CA GLN A 543 21.08 8.66 -18.13
C GLN A 543 19.88 8.97 -17.22
N GLN A 544 19.76 10.21 -16.76
CA GLN A 544 18.65 10.67 -15.91
C GLN A 544 17.30 10.55 -16.64
N VAL A 545 17.24 10.99 -17.91
CA VAL A 545 16.07 10.88 -18.80
C VAL A 545 15.72 9.42 -19.07
N ARG A 546 16.70 8.56 -19.35
CA ARG A 546 16.49 7.12 -19.57
C ARG A 546 15.98 6.41 -18.31
N ASN A 547 16.56 6.71 -17.14
CA ASN A 547 16.12 6.17 -15.87
C ASN A 547 14.66 6.55 -15.55
N ALA A 548 14.28 7.78 -15.90
CA ALA A 548 12.93 8.29 -15.77
C ALA A 548 11.98 7.89 -16.92
N ARG A 549 12.44 7.08 -17.89
CA ARG A 549 11.66 6.56 -19.03
C ARG A 549 11.04 7.64 -19.93
N LEU A 550 11.68 8.79 -19.96
CA LEU A 550 11.27 9.99 -20.69
C LEU A 550 11.69 9.93 -22.16
N TRP A 551 11.11 8.98 -22.91
CA TRP A 551 11.52 8.69 -24.29
C TRP A 551 11.36 9.89 -25.24
N THR A 552 10.40 10.79 -25.00
CA THR A 552 10.14 12.00 -25.79
C THR A 552 11.32 12.96 -25.83
N ALA A 553 12.20 12.92 -24.81
CA ALA A 553 13.41 13.74 -24.75
C ALA A 553 14.64 13.08 -25.37
N THR A 554 14.51 11.84 -25.89
CA THR A 554 15.62 11.09 -26.49
C THR A 554 15.72 11.33 -28.00
N GLU A 555 16.89 11.01 -28.57
CA GLU A 555 17.16 11.09 -30.02
C GLU A 555 16.23 10.23 -30.89
N GLN A 556 15.57 9.23 -30.31
CA GLN A 556 14.70 8.30 -31.04
C GLN A 556 13.25 8.80 -31.16
N ALA A 557 12.90 9.89 -30.47
CA ALA A 557 11.56 10.45 -30.52
C ALA A 557 11.26 11.03 -31.92
N ALA A 558 10.01 10.90 -32.38
CA ALA A 558 9.60 11.64 -33.57
C ALA A 558 9.51 13.14 -33.23
N PRO A 559 9.71 14.05 -34.20
CA PRO A 559 9.70 15.50 -33.94
C PRO A 559 8.42 16.00 -33.25
N GLU A 560 7.26 15.46 -33.62
CA GLU A 560 5.97 15.80 -33.02
C GLU A 560 5.88 15.38 -31.54
N ASP A 561 6.33 14.16 -31.21
CA ASP A 561 6.32 13.64 -29.84
C ASP A 561 7.32 14.40 -28.95
N ALA A 562 8.47 14.80 -29.53
CA ALA A 562 9.45 15.64 -28.85
C ALA A 562 8.88 17.03 -28.56
N ARG A 563 8.18 17.65 -29.53
CA ARG A 563 7.52 18.95 -29.36
C ARG A 563 6.47 18.92 -28.26
N GLU A 564 5.59 17.91 -28.27
CA GLU A 564 4.56 17.78 -27.26
C GLU A 564 5.15 17.55 -25.85
N GLY A 565 6.11 16.62 -25.74
CA GLY A 565 6.81 16.37 -24.49
C GLY A 565 7.56 17.58 -23.95
N TYR A 566 8.15 18.38 -24.85
CA TYR A 566 8.82 19.63 -24.51
C TYR A 566 7.85 20.67 -23.96
N THR A 567 6.75 20.93 -24.68
CA THR A 567 5.74 21.94 -24.31
C THR A 567 5.13 21.65 -22.93
N GLN A 568 4.84 20.38 -22.65
CA GLN A 568 4.34 19.95 -21.35
C GLN A 568 5.37 20.18 -20.24
N SER A 569 6.62 19.79 -20.47
CA SER A 569 7.72 20.00 -19.52
C SER A 569 7.97 21.48 -19.25
N LEU A 570 7.84 22.33 -20.27
CA LEU A 570 8.03 23.77 -20.19
C LEU A 570 6.92 24.45 -19.40
N SER A 571 5.66 24.07 -19.64
CA SER A 571 4.51 24.55 -18.88
C SER A 571 4.66 24.27 -17.38
N LEU A 572 5.08 23.05 -17.02
CA LEU A 572 5.34 22.66 -15.64
C LEU A 572 6.51 23.44 -15.04
N HIS A 573 7.60 23.63 -15.79
CA HIS A 573 8.76 24.41 -15.34
C HIS A 573 8.38 25.86 -15.01
N LYS A 574 7.66 26.52 -15.92
CA LYS A 574 7.17 27.90 -15.73
C LYS A 574 6.28 28.02 -14.51
N ARG A 575 5.35 27.07 -14.31
CA ARG A 575 4.46 27.05 -13.14
C ARG A 575 5.22 26.88 -11.84
N THR A 576 6.19 25.97 -11.78
CA THR A 576 7.03 25.80 -10.58
C THR A 576 7.82 27.07 -10.26
N LYS A 577 8.40 27.72 -11.26
CA LYS A 577 9.14 28.98 -11.06
C LYS A 577 8.23 30.11 -10.56
N ALA A 578 7.02 30.24 -11.12
CA ALA A 578 6.04 31.23 -10.67
C ALA A 578 5.64 31.01 -9.19
N LEU A 579 5.37 29.76 -8.80
CA LEU A 579 5.03 29.42 -7.42
C LEU A 579 6.19 29.68 -6.44
N ARG A 580 7.44 29.37 -6.84
CA ARG A 580 8.63 29.67 -6.04
C ARG A 580 8.80 31.18 -5.83
N TRP A 581 8.55 31.98 -6.87
CA TRP A 581 8.60 33.43 -6.77
C TRP A 581 7.50 33.97 -5.85
N GLN A 582 6.28 33.46 -5.98
CA GLN A 582 5.15 33.82 -5.10
C GLN A 582 5.44 33.46 -3.63
N LYS A 583 6.10 32.33 -3.37
CA LYS A 583 6.54 31.95 -2.03
C LYS A 583 7.50 33.00 -1.43
N ILE A 584 8.53 33.39 -2.18
CA ILE A 584 9.52 34.39 -1.74
C ILE A 584 8.82 35.73 -1.42
N GLU A 585 7.89 36.13 -2.29
CA GLU A 585 7.12 37.36 -2.09
C GLU A 585 6.26 37.31 -0.83
N LEU A 586 5.54 36.20 -0.60
CA LEU A 586 4.75 35.99 0.62
C LEU A 586 5.62 35.95 1.88
N GLU A 587 6.80 35.33 1.83
CA GLU A 587 7.76 35.34 2.95
C GLU A 587 8.24 36.76 3.26
N ARG A 588 8.45 37.59 2.24
CA ARG A 588 8.77 39.02 2.40
C ARG A 588 7.62 39.80 3.03
N GLU A 589 6.40 39.64 2.51
CA GLU A 589 5.22 40.33 3.06
C GLU A 589 4.91 39.92 4.51
N ILE A 590 5.17 38.66 4.88
CA ILE A 590 5.03 38.20 6.28
C ILE A 590 6.06 38.90 7.18
N ALA A 591 7.30 39.05 6.72
CA ALA A 591 8.32 39.79 7.48
C ALA A 591 7.89 41.25 7.70
N GLU A 592 7.41 41.93 6.64
CA GLU A 592 6.90 43.31 6.72
C GLU A 592 5.69 43.43 7.67
N ALA A 593 4.73 42.51 7.59
CA ALA A 593 3.54 42.50 8.46
C ALA A 593 3.91 42.23 9.94
N THR A 594 4.94 41.42 10.17
CA THR A 594 5.47 41.13 11.51
C THR A 594 6.12 42.38 12.12
N GLU A 595 6.91 43.12 11.33
CA GLU A 595 7.50 44.39 11.77
C GLU A 595 6.44 45.47 12.03
N ALA A 596 5.35 45.49 11.26
CA ALA A 596 4.24 46.41 11.43
C ALA A 596 3.28 46.06 12.60
N GLY A 597 3.39 44.86 13.19
CA GLY A 597 2.51 44.39 14.26
C GLY A 597 1.07 44.06 13.82
N ASP A 598 0.85 43.83 12.53
CA ASP A 598 -0.46 43.52 11.96
C ASP A 598 -0.74 42.01 12.02
N GLY A 599 -1.30 41.59 13.17
CA GLY A 599 -1.58 40.18 13.44
C GLY A 599 -2.62 39.55 12.49
N ASP A 600 -3.61 40.31 12.03
CA ASP A 600 -4.65 39.80 11.14
C ASP A 600 -4.10 39.57 9.74
N ARG A 601 -3.29 40.49 9.22
CA ARG A 601 -2.61 40.33 7.93
C ARG A 601 -1.59 39.19 7.97
N MET A 602 -0.87 39.01 9.08
CA MET A 602 0.06 37.89 9.26
C MET A 602 -0.64 36.53 9.14
N VAL A 603 -1.81 36.36 9.78
CA VAL A 603 -2.57 35.10 9.71
C VAL A 603 -3.04 34.80 8.27
N GLN A 604 -3.47 35.84 7.53
CA GLN A 604 -3.88 35.69 6.12
C GLN A 604 -2.70 35.30 5.23
N LEU A 605 -1.56 35.99 5.36
CA LEU A 605 -0.36 35.70 4.58
C LEU A 605 0.23 34.33 4.90
N MET A 606 0.20 33.88 6.16
CA MET A 606 0.63 32.54 6.55
C MET A 606 -0.24 31.44 5.93
N ARG A 607 -1.55 31.66 5.81
CA ARG A 607 -2.45 30.72 5.10
C ARG A 607 -2.11 30.65 3.61
N ALA A 608 -1.95 31.81 2.95
CA ALA A 608 -1.56 31.87 1.55
C ALA A 608 -0.19 31.20 1.30
N LEU A 609 0.78 31.41 2.20
CA LEU A 609 2.09 30.76 2.12
C LEU A 609 1.96 29.23 2.24
N SER A 610 1.13 28.73 3.14
CA SER A 610 0.86 27.30 3.29
C SER A 610 0.24 26.70 2.02
N GLU A 611 -0.71 27.39 1.39
CA GLU A 611 -1.32 26.96 0.13
C GLU A 611 -0.29 26.89 -1.02
N VAL A 612 0.55 27.92 -1.17
CA VAL A 612 1.61 27.95 -2.18
C VAL A 612 2.65 26.85 -1.92
N GLN A 613 3.03 26.62 -0.65
CA GLN A 613 3.94 25.53 -0.29
C GLN A 613 3.37 24.14 -0.61
N LEU A 614 2.07 23.93 -0.38
CA LEU A 614 1.37 22.71 -0.78
C LEU A 614 1.36 22.56 -2.31
N GLU A 615 1.16 23.63 -3.06
CA GLU A 615 1.17 23.60 -4.52
C GLU A 615 2.58 23.34 -5.09
N ILE A 616 3.63 23.93 -4.51
CA ILE A 616 5.02 23.62 -4.84
C ILE A 616 5.29 22.13 -4.61
N GLY A 617 4.89 21.59 -3.45
CA GLY A 617 5.02 20.16 -3.16
C GLY A 617 4.28 19.27 -4.16
N ARG A 618 3.09 19.67 -4.62
CA ARG A 618 2.36 18.97 -5.70
C ARG A 618 3.12 18.98 -7.03
N MET A 619 3.70 20.13 -7.40
CA MET A 619 4.44 20.29 -8.65
C MET A 619 5.79 19.56 -8.65
N GLU A 620 6.48 19.51 -7.50
CA GLU A 620 7.72 18.73 -7.33
C GLU A 620 7.42 17.23 -7.38
N ASN A 621 6.30 16.75 -6.84
CA ASN A 621 5.87 15.35 -6.98
C ASN A 621 5.46 14.99 -8.42
N GLN A 622 5.02 15.96 -9.23
CA GLN A 622 4.76 15.76 -10.66
C GLN A 622 6.04 15.63 -11.49
N GLU A 623 7.22 16.02 -10.99
CA GLU A 623 8.50 15.73 -11.67
C GLU A 623 8.81 14.23 -11.76
N ALA A 624 8.20 13.41 -10.89
CA ALA A 624 8.36 11.96 -10.87
C ALA A 624 7.40 11.22 -11.82
N ILE A 625 6.49 11.93 -12.51
CA ILE A 625 5.46 11.34 -13.37
C ILE A 625 5.45 12.07 -14.72
N ILE A 626 6.50 11.86 -15.51
CA ILE A 626 6.42 12.08 -16.95
C ILE A 626 6.60 10.71 -17.63
N ASP A 627 5.62 9.83 -17.42
CA ASP A 627 5.62 8.49 -17.99
C ASP A 627 4.25 8.29 -18.67
N GLY A 628 4.20 8.27 -20.01
CA GLY A 628 2.91 8.11 -20.68
C GLY A 628 2.80 8.05 -22.21
N PHE A 629 3.74 8.55 -23.00
CA PHE A 629 3.48 8.70 -24.45
C PHE A 629 3.90 7.54 -25.37
N GLY A 630 4.46 6.45 -24.84
CA GLY A 630 4.85 5.29 -25.66
C GLY A 630 3.68 4.35 -26.06
N VAL A 631 2.47 4.59 -25.56
CA VAL A 631 1.30 3.70 -25.82
C VAL A 631 0.42 4.24 -26.95
N MET A 632 0.59 5.50 -27.36
CA MET A 632 -0.25 6.13 -28.40
C MET A 632 0.33 6.08 -29.82
N SER A 633 1.58 5.64 -30.01
CA SER A 633 2.21 5.53 -31.34
C SER A 633 2.20 4.11 -31.94
N GLY A 634 1.53 3.14 -31.30
CA GLY A 634 1.39 1.79 -31.84
C GLY A 634 2.67 0.93 -31.85
N ARG A 635 3.76 1.36 -31.19
CA ARG A 635 4.94 0.50 -31.00
C ARG A 635 4.76 -0.41 -29.79
N VAL A 636 4.67 -1.71 -30.06
CA VAL A 636 4.81 -2.78 -29.06
C VAL A 636 6.13 -2.59 -28.33
N LYS A 637 6.11 -2.57 -26.99
CA LYS A 637 7.33 -2.65 -26.18
C LYS A 637 8.04 -3.96 -26.51
N GLY A 638 9.10 -3.89 -27.32
CA GLY A 638 10.00 -5.02 -27.53
C GLY A 638 10.63 -5.46 -26.21
N PRO A 639 11.00 -6.74 -26.06
CA PRO A 639 11.63 -7.23 -24.85
C PRO A 639 12.95 -6.48 -24.61
N ALA A 640 13.29 -6.29 -23.34
CA ALA A 640 14.59 -5.79 -22.93
C ALA A 640 15.66 -6.80 -23.39
N TYR A 641 16.23 -6.58 -24.57
CA TYR A 641 17.47 -7.23 -24.95
C TYR A 641 18.60 -6.57 -24.17
N GLY A 642 19.12 -7.29 -23.18
CA GLY A 642 20.49 -7.11 -22.74
C GLY A 642 21.41 -7.51 -23.89
N HIS A 643 22.28 -6.60 -24.31
CA HIS A 643 23.44 -6.92 -25.12
C HIS A 643 24.65 -6.16 -24.57
N GLY A 644 25.72 -6.93 -24.34
CA GLY A 644 27.10 -6.45 -24.24
C GLY A 644 27.52 -6.00 -22.86
#